data_AF-A0A2G8BC64-F1
#
_entry.id   AF-A0A2G8BC64-F1
#
_cell.length_a   1.000
_cell.length_b   1.000
_cell.length_c   1.000
_cell.angle_alpha   90.00
_cell.angle_beta   90.00
_cell.angle_gamma   90.00
#
_symmetry.space_group_name_H-M   'P 1'
#
loop_
_entity.id
_entity.type
_entity.pdbx_description
1 polymer ?
#
loop_
_entity_poly.entity_id
_entity_poly.type
_entity_poly.pdbx_seq_one_letter_code
_entity_poly.pdbx_strand_id
1 'polypeptide(L)'
;MPIAISPEHQDLADSVRSLVARVAPSEVLHAAMETPIDNPPPYWRAAAEQGLQGVHLPESVGGQGFGILELAIVLAEFGYGAVPGPFVPSAIASALISAHDPQATVLAELSSGAAIAAYALGPGLTATRHGDRLVIRGEVRAVPAAAEAAVLVLPVAIDSGEEWIVLHAEQLEIVPVKSIDPLRPTAHVRANAVEVGDDALLSNLSMTAAYALISTLLSAEAIGVARWATDTASQYAKIREQFGRPIGQFQAVKHKCAEMIADTERATAAVWDAARAIDEARENNWDTASSAVEFAAAVAATLAPAAAQRCTQDCIQVHGGIGFTWEHDTNVYYRRALILAASFGRRTDYPQRVVDTATSTGMRKLNIDLDPQTEKLRTEIRAEVAALKAMPREERKAAIAEGGWVLPYLPRPWGRAAAPVEQIIIEQEFSAGRVKRPQIGIASWIVPSIVAFGTEEQKQRFIPPTFRGEMTWCQLFSEPGAGSDLAGLATKATRTEGGWRITGQKIWTTAAQFSDWGALLARTDPSAPKHNGITYFLLDMKSEGVQVNPLRELTGGAMFNTVFIDDVFVPDDCVLGEVNRGWEVSRNTLTAERVSIGSSEAPFLANLDEFVGFLRDGQFDQVAQNRGGQLIAEGHAAKVLNMRSTLLTLAGGDAMPSAAISKLLSMRTAQGYAEFAVSTFGTDAAIGDPEELAGKWGQYLLASRATTIYGGTSEVQLNIIAERLLGLPRDP
;
A
#
# COMPACT_ATOMS: atom_id res chain seq x y z
N MET A 1 -10.15 2.96 -1.55
CA MET A 1 -10.09 3.89 -0.42
C MET A 1 -9.38 5.17 -0.87
N PRO A 2 -9.83 6.35 -0.43
CA PRO A 2 -9.20 7.64 -0.77
C PRO A 2 -7.84 7.82 -0.08
N ILE A 3 -7.04 8.80 -0.53
CA ILE A 3 -5.84 9.24 0.22
C ILE A 3 -6.23 9.65 1.65
N ALA A 4 -7.39 10.28 1.80
CA ALA A 4 -7.93 10.75 3.07
C ALA A 4 -7.98 9.65 4.15
N ILE A 5 -7.45 9.98 5.34
CA ILE A 5 -7.43 9.08 6.50
C ILE A 5 -8.21 9.69 7.67
N SER A 6 -7.88 10.93 8.10
CA SER A 6 -8.55 11.58 9.24
C SER A 6 -9.97 12.01 8.89
N PRO A 7 -10.84 12.26 9.89
CA PRO A 7 -12.18 12.80 9.66
C PRO A 7 -12.15 14.11 8.83
N GLU A 8 -11.21 15.01 9.11
CA GLU A 8 -11.08 16.29 8.39
C GLU A 8 -10.68 16.05 6.92
N HIS A 9 -9.79 15.09 6.66
CA HIS A 9 -9.44 14.69 5.30
C HIS A 9 -10.63 14.07 4.57
N GLN A 10 -11.45 13.29 5.27
CA GLN A 10 -12.66 12.67 4.70
C GLN A 10 -13.71 13.73 4.36
N ASP A 11 -13.93 14.70 5.25
CA ASP A 11 -14.83 15.84 5.01
C ASP A 11 -14.38 16.66 3.79
N LEU A 12 -13.08 16.92 3.66
CA LEU A 12 -12.51 17.57 2.48
C LEU A 12 -12.77 16.74 1.21
N ALA A 13 -12.47 15.44 1.23
CA ALA A 13 -12.66 14.55 0.09
C ALA A 13 -14.14 14.48 -0.33
N ASP A 14 -15.07 14.41 0.62
CA ASP A 14 -16.50 14.33 0.34
C ASP A 14 -17.07 15.65 -0.19
N SER A 15 -16.58 16.79 0.32
CA SER A 15 -16.90 18.12 -0.22
C SER A 15 -16.46 18.25 -1.68
N VAL A 16 -15.20 17.88 -1.99
CA VAL A 16 -14.67 17.93 -3.36
C VAL A 16 -15.40 16.94 -4.26
N ARG A 17 -15.67 15.71 -3.81
CA ARG A 17 -16.44 14.72 -4.58
C ARG A 17 -17.84 15.25 -4.94
N SER A 18 -18.48 15.94 -4.02
CA SER A 18 -19.80 16.56 -4.25
C SER A 18 -19.74 17.68 -5.28
N LEU A 19 -18.66 18.48 -5.29
CA LEU A 19 -18.41 19.44 -6.37
C LEU A 19 -18.18 18.72 -7.71
N VAL A 20 -17.26 17.76 -7.74
CA VAL A 20 -16.87 16.99 -8.93
C VAL A 20 -18.09 16.34 -9.59
N ALA A 21 -18.96 15.68 -8.81
CA ALA A 21 -20.18 15.05 -9.33
C ALA A 21 -21.15 16.03 -10.01
N ARG A 22 -21.14 17.32 -9.61
CA ARG A 22 -21.97 18.36 -10.24
C ARG A 22 -21.34 18.94 -11.50
N VAL A 23 -20.00 19.03 -11.56
CA VAL A 23 -19.30 19.78 -12.61
C VAL A 23 -18.73 18.89 -13.72
N ALA A 24 -18.56 17.59 -13.43
CA ALA A 24 -18.07 16.61 -14.37
C ALA A 24 -18.96 15.35 -14.43
N PRO A 25 -20.31 15.46 -14.52
CA PRO A 25 -21.14 14.30 -14.82
C PRO A 25 -20.86 13.77 -16.23
N SER A 26 -21.23 12.53 -16.51
CA SER A 26 -20.97 11.84 -17.79
C SER A 26 -21.36 12.70 -19.00
N GLU A 27 -22.53 13.35 -18.97
CA GLU A 27 -23.01 14.19 -20.07
C GLU A 27 -22.07 15.37 -20.37
N VAL A 28 -21.47 15.96 -19.34
CA VAL A 28 -20.48 17.04 -19.50
C VAL A 28 -19.17 16.49 -20.06
N LEU A 29 -18.72 15.33 -19.58
CA LEU A 29 -17.50 14.68 -20.09
C LEU A 29 -17.62 14.37 -21.59
N HIS A 30 -18.73 13.76 -22.02
CA HIS A 30 -18.98 13.42 -23.42
C HIS A 30 -19.18 14.66 -24.30
N ALA A 31 -19.88 15.69 -23.81
CA ALA A 31 -19.98 16.96 -24.53
C ALA A 31 -18.59 17.61 -24.72
N ALA A 32 -17.76 17.58 -23.67
CA ALA A 32 -16.39 18.10 -23.69
C ALA A 32 -15.45 17.33 -24.64
N MET A 33 -15.73 16.06 -24.94
CA MET A 33 -14.98 15.30 -25.94
C MET A 33 -15.18 15.80 -27.37
N GLU A 34 -16.38 16.31 -27.67
CA GLU A 34 -16.74 16.82 -28.99
C GLU A 34 -16.42 18.31 -29.14
N THR A 35 -16.71 19.08 -28.10
CA THR A 35 -16.53 20.54 -28.07
C THR A 35 -15.72 20.91 -26.84
N PRO A 36 -14.54 21.54 -27.00
CA PRO A 36 -13.75 22.00 -25.87
C PRO A 36 -14.56 22.85 -24.91
N ILE A 37 -14.30 22.68 -23.61
CA ILE A 37 -14.90 23.50 -22.56
C ILE A 37 -14.47 24.98 -22.72
N ASP A 38 -15.29 25.89 -22.21
CA ASP A 38 -14.95 27.31 -22.13
C ASP A 38 -13.69 27.53 -21.27
N ASN A 39 -12.96 28.62 -21.56
CA ASN A 39 -11.83 29.08 -20.76
C ASN A 39 -12.12 30.47 -20.16
N PRO A 40 -12.14 30.63 -18.82
CA PRO A 40 -11.99 29.58 -17.81
C PRO A 40 -13.19 28.61 -17.79
N PRO A 41 -13.01 27.36 -17.30
CA PRO A 41 -14.11 26.40 -17.22
C PRO A 41 -15.28 26.90 -16.38
N PRO A 42 -16.52 26.45 -16.65
CA PRO A 42 -17.70 26.89 -15.88
C PRO A 42 -17.60 26.67 -14.37
N TYR A 43 -16.87 25.63 -13.94
CA TYR A 43 -16.68 25.32 -12.51
C TYR A 43 -15.59 26.16 -11.85
N TRP A 44 -14.74 26.85 -12.62
CA TRP A 44 -13.50 27.46 -12.14
C TRP A 44 -13.74 28.41 -10.97
N ARG A 45 -14.72 29.31 -11.12
CA ARG A 45 -15.13 30.24 -10.08
C ARG A 45 -15.67 29.54 -8.83
N ALA A 46 -16.51 28.52 -9.01
CA ALA A 46 -17.08 27.78 -7.88
C ALA A 46 -16.01 27.00 -7.09
N ALA A 47 -14.98 26.49 -7.76
CA ALA A 47 -13.83 25.89 -7.10
C ALA A 47 -13.03 26.94 -6.30
N ALA A 48 -12.87 28.16 -6.84
CA ALA A 48 -12.12 29.24 -6.18
C ALA A 48 -12.86 29.77 -4.96
N GLU A 49 -14.19 29.93 -5.06
CA GLU A 49 -15.06 30.30 -3.93
C GLU A 49 -15.07 29.26 -2.80
N GLN A 50 -14.76 27.99 -3.11
CA GLN A 50 -14.53 26.92 -2.13
C GLN A 50 -13.08 26.85 -1.62
N GLY A 51 -12.18 27.72 -2.10
CA GLY A 51 -10.77 27.75 -1.70
C GLY A 51 -9.92 26.62 -2.27
N LEU A 52 -10.39 25.86 -3.27
CA LEU A 52 -9.71 24.67 -3.76
C LEU A 52 -8.41 24.97 -4.53
N GLN A 53 -8.37 26.08 -5.29
CA GLN A 53 -7.18 26.53 -6.02
C GLN A 53 -6.03 26.91 -5.08
N GLY A 54 -6.36 27.38 -3.88
CA GLY A 54 -5.40 27.85 -2.87
C GLY A 54 -5.26 26.92 -1.68
N VAL A 55 -5.68 25.66 -1.76
CA VAL A 55 -5.74 24.77 -0.59
C VAL A 55 -4.39 24.63 0.11
N HIS A 56 -3.29 24.46 -0.63
CA HIS A 56 -1.92 24.33 -0.13
C HIS A 56 -1.16 25.65 0.02
N LEU A 57 -1.77 26.76 -0.40
CA LEU A 57 -1.15 28.08 -0.43
C LEU A 57 -1.33 28.77 0.93
N PRO A 58 -0.37 29.61 1.36
CA PRO A 58 -0.50 30.38 2.60
C PRO A 58 -1.71 31.33 2.61
N GLU A 59 -2.28 31.57 3.78
CA GLU A 59 -3.36 32.54 3.96
C GLU A 59 -2.96 33.97 3.53
N SER A 60 -1.67 34.32 3.61
CA SER A 60 -1.15 35.65 3.22
C SER A 60 -1.33 35.98 1.74
N VAL A 61 -1.46 34.95 0.90
CA VAL A 61 -1.78 35.07 -0.54
C VAL A 61 -3.22 34.63 -0.84
N GLY A 62 -4.08 34.58 0.19
CA GLY A 62 -5.49 34.20 0.07
C GLY A 62 -5.72 32.70 -0.10
N GLY A 63 -4.75 31.85 0.28
CA GLY A 63 -4.91 30.39 0.33
C GLY A 63 -5.59 29.90 1.63
N GLN A 64 -5.60 28.59 1.83
CA GLN A 64 -6.19 27.93 3.02
C GLN A 64 -5.14 27.45 4.04
N GLY A 65 -3.85 27.52 3.71
CA GLY A 65 -2.76 27.17 4.61
C GLY A 65 -2.55 25.68 4.86
N PHE A 66 -3.20 24.78 4.10
CA PHE A 66 -2.99 23.33 4.22
C PHE A 66 -1.71 22.86 3.51
N GLY A 67 -1.44 21.56 3.57
CA GLY A 67 -0.29 20.91 2.97
C GLY A 67 -0.52 20.40 1.54
N ILE A 68 0.52 19.77 1.01
CA ILE A 68 0.51 18.99 -0.23
C ILE A 68 -0.34 17.74 -0.06
N LEU A 69 -0.47 17.19 1.15
CA LEU A 69 -1.38 16.08 1.41
C LEU A 69 -2.85 16.45 1.15
N GLU A 70 -3.33 17.58 1.64
CA GLU A 70 -4.69 18.06 1.35
C GLU A 70 -4.87 18.35 -0.14
N LEU A 71 -3.88 18.98 -0.79
CA LEU A 71 -3.93 19.17 -2.23
C LEU A 71 -4.02 17.83 -2.99
N ALA A 72 -3.23 16.82 -2.60
CA ALA A 72 -3.28 15.49 -3.21
C ALA A 72 -4.66 14.84 -3.05
N ILE A 73 -5.35 15.04 -1.91
CA ILE A 73 -6.74 14.59 -1.72
C ILE A 73 -7.66 15.27 -2.76
N VAL A 74 -7.55 16.59 -2.92
CA VAL A 74 -8.33 17.34 -3.92
C VAL A 74 -8.06 16.79 -5.33
N LEU A 75 -6.79 16.64 -5.73
CA LEU A 75 -6.43 16.17 -7.07
C LEU A 75 -6.86 14.72 -7.33
N ALA A 76 -6.87 13.87 -6.30
CA ALA A 76 -7.39 12.51 -6.42
C ALA A 76 -8.90 12.48 -6.69
N GLU A 77 -9.69 13.37 -6.09
CA GLU A 77 -11.13 13.46 -6.40
C GLU A 77 -11.38 14.13 -7.77
N PHE A 78 -10.54 15.09 -8.20
CA PHE A 78 -10.57 15.61 -9.57
C PHE A 78 -10.23 14.54 -10.61
N GLY A 79 -9.24 13.68 -10.31
CA GLY A 79 -8.93 12.50 -11.12
C GLY A 79 -10.06 11.49 -11.16
N TYR A 80 -10.75 11.28 -10.02
CA TYR A 80 -11.92 10.40 -9.93
C TYR A 80 -13.08 10.84 -10.82
N GLY A 81 -13.26 12.14 -11.03
CA GLY A 81 -14.27 12.67 -11.95
C GLY A 81 -13.77 12.97 -13.37
N ALA A 82 -12.49 12.68 -13.67
CA ALA A 82 -11.84 13.09 -14.92
C ALA A 82 -12.07 14.57 -15.28
N VAL A 83 -12.11 15.46 -14.27
CA VAL A 83 -12.56 16.85 -14.44
C VAL A 83 -11.82 17.53 -15.61
N PRO A 84 -12.55 18.08 -16.61
CA PRO A 84 -11.95 18.76 -17.75
C PRO A 84 -11.20 20.04 -17.36
N GLY A 85 -10.17 20.42 -18.11
CA GLY A 85 -9.58 21.77 -18.03
C GLY A 85 -8.29 21.90 -17.20
N PRO A 86 -7.96 23.09 -16.67
CA PRO A 86 -6.61 23.42 -16.23
C PRO A 86 -6.35 23.23 -14.73
N PHE A 87 -7.31 22.71 -13.93
CA PHE A 87 -7.19 22.71 -12.47
C PHE A 87 -5.92 21.99 -11.97
N VAL A 88 -5.68 20.75 -12.42
CA VAL A 88 -4.51 19.99 -11.98
C VAL A 88 -3.19 20.65 -12.44
N PRO A 89 -3.01 21.04 -13.72
CA PRO A 89 -1.83 21.79 -14.14
C PRO A 89 -1.59 23.09 -13.37
N SER A 90 -2.65 23.85 -13.09
CA SER A 90 -2.57 25.12 -12.37
C SER A 90 -2.22 24.92 -10.90
N ALA A 91 -2.78 23.88 -10.26
CA ALA A 91 -2.43 23.51 -8.90
C ALA A 91 -0.95 23.12 -8.78
N ILE A 92 -0.45 22.29 -9.70
CA ILE A 92 0.97 21.91 -9.74
C ILE A 92 1.86 23.15 -9.93
N ALA A 93 1.57 24.01 -10.89
CA ALA A 93 2.33 25.22 -11.13
C ALA A 93 2.35 26.16 -9.92
N SER A 94 1.20 26.35 -9.24
CA SER A 94 1.13 27.14 -8.01
C SER A 94 1.94 26.54 -6.85
N ALA A 95 2.00 25.21 -6.75
CA ALA A 95 2.83 24.52 -5.75
C ALA A 95 4.32 24.72 -6.02
N LEU A 96 4.75 24.72 -7.28
CA LEU A 96 6.14 25.03 -7.67
C LEU A 96 6.51 26.48 -7.32
N ILE A 97 5.64 27.44 -7.67
CA ILE A 97 5.86 28.86 -7.34
C ILE A 97 5.90 29.05 -5.82
N SER A 98 4.97 28.46 -5.07
CA SER A 98 4.93 28.56 -3.61
C SER A 98 6.11 27.91 -2.92
N ALA A 99 6.70 26.86 -3.50
CA ALA A 99 7.90 26.22 -2.97
C ALA A 99 9.16 27.08 -3.18
N HIS A 100 9.17 27.95 -4.20
CA HIS A 100 10.21 28.95 -4.40
C HIS A 100 10.03 30.16 -3.47
N ASP A 101 8.84 30.76 -3.49
CA ASP A 101 8.47 31.92 -2.68
C ASP A 101 6.99 31.83 -2.28
N PRO A 102 6.69 31.53 -0.99
CA PRO A 102 5.32 31.44 -0.50
C PRO A 102 4.57 32.79 -0.48
N GLN A 103 5.27 33.91 -0.71
CA GLN A 103 4.69 35.26 -0.77
C GLN A 103 4.63 35.84 -2.19
N ALA A 104 4.98 35.05 -3.21
CA ALA A 104 4.94 35.51 -4.59
C ALA A 104 3.56 36.08 -4.95
N THR A 105 3.53 37.30 -5.46
CA THR A 105 2.27 38.06 -5.69
C THR A 105 1.30 37.35 -6.63
N VAL A 106 1.83 36.64 -7.63
CA VAL A 106 1.05 35.83 -8.58
C VAL A 106 0.22 34.74 -7.89
N LEU A 107 0.63 34.27 -6.71
CA LEU A 107 -0.13 33.26 -5.96
C LEU A 107 -1.51 33.75 -5.53
N ALA A 108 -1.69 35.05 -5.29
CA ALA A 108 -3.00 35.61 -4.97
C ALA A 108 -3.98 35.55 -6.15
N GLU A 109 -3.48 35.76 -7.37
CA GLU A 109 -4.25 35.62 -8.60
C GLU A 109 -4.60 34.16 -8.88
N LEU A 110 -3.66 33.24 -8.62
CA LEU A 110 -3.90 31.80 -8.76
C LEU A 110 -4.89 31.27 -7.71
N SER A 111 -4.75 31.69 -6.45
CA SER A 111 -5.64 31.28 -5.35
C SER A 111 -7.09 31.74 -5.58
N SER A 112 -7.27 32.98 -6.02
CA SER A 112 -8.60 33.54 -6.32
C SER A 112 -9.21 33.04 -7.65
N GLY A 113 -8.44 32.30 -8.45
CA GLY A 113 -8.82 31.86 -9.78
C GLY A 113 -8.84 32.97 -10.84
N ALA A 114 -8.27 34.14 -10.56
CA ALA A 114 -8.13 35.23 -11.52
C ALA A 114 -7.12 34.91 -12.64
N ALA A 115 -6.13 34.06 -12.33
CA ALA A 115 -5.16 33.54 -13.30
C ALA A 115 -5.18 32.02 -13.33
N ILE A 116 -4.83 31.46 -14.48
CA ILE A 116 -4.55 30.03 -14.68
C ILE A 116 -3.04 29.89 -14.88
N ALA A 117 -2.44 28.88 -14.25
CA ALA A 117 -1.05 28.53 -14.51
C ALA A 117 -0.93 27.17 -15.21
N ALA A 118 0.18 26.99 -15.91
CA ALA A 118 0.60 25.70 -16.44
C ALA A 118 2.05 25.42 -16.07
N TYR A 119 2.45 24.16 -16.18
CA TYR A 119 3.83 23.74 -15.99
C TYR A 119 4.24 22.82 -17.14
N ALA A 120 5.53 22.71 -17.38
CA ALA A 120 6.07 21.73 -18.31
C ALA A 120 7.12 20.82 -17.66
N LEU A 121 7.39 19.69 -18.29
CA LEU A 121 8.40 18.73 -17.89
C LEU A 121 9.48 18.59 -18.98
N GLY A 122 10.74 18.51 -18.55
CA GLY A 122 11.90 18.27 -19.40
C GLY A 122 12.41 19.51 -20.16
N PRO A 123 13.73 19.59 -20.43
CA PRO A 123 14.33 20.76 -21.05
C PRO A 123 14.02 20.83 -22.55
N GLY A 124 13.07 21.69 -22.92
CA GLY A 124 12.87 22.13 -24.32
C GLY A 124 13.39 23.55 -24.57
N LEU A 125 13.67 24.29 -23.50
CA LEU A 125 14.19 25.65 -23.54
C LEU A 125 15.64 25.70 -23.11
N THR A 126 16.39 26.63 -23.68
CA THR A 126 17.73 27.01 -23.26
C THR A 126 17.75 28.50 -22.89
N ALA A 127 18.55 28.87 -21.89
CA ALA A 127 18.77 30.25 -21.49
C ALA A 127 20.25 30.58 -21.53
N THR A 128 20.59 31.69 -22.18
CA THR A 128 21.95 32.24 -22.22
C THR A 128 21.98 33.58 -21.51
N ARG A 129 22.92 33.75 -20.58
CA ARG A 129 23.07 34.99 -19.81
C ARG A 129 23.75 36.07 -20.64
N HIS A 130 23.10 37.23 -20.75
CA HIS A 130 23.60 38.43 -21.43
C HIS A 130 23.53 39.62 -20.47
N GLY A 131 24.61 39.88 -19.73
CA GLY A 131 24.62 40.89 -18.67
C GLY A 131 23.79 40.45 -17.46
N ASP A 132 22.82 41.26 -17.07
CA ASP A 132 21.85 41.03 -15.98
C ASP A 132 20.57 40.32 -16.43
N ARG A 133 20.48 39.94 -17.72
CA ARG A 133 19.31 39.26 -18.31
C ARG A 133 19.62 37.86 -18.80
N LEU A 134 18.60 37.01 -18.78
CA LEU A 134 18.57 35.72 -19.45
C LEU A 134 17.80 35.83 -20.76
N VAL A 135 18.37 35.31 -21.84
CA VAL A 135 17.71 35.21 -23.14
C VAL A 135 17.30 33.76 -23.36
N ILE A 136 15.99 33.51 -23.38
CA ILE A 136 15.39 32.19 -23.44
C ILE A 136 14.98 31.86 -24.88
N ARG A 137 15.35 30.67 -25.35
CA ARG A 137 15.02 30.16 -26.69
C ARG A 137 14.60 28.70 -26.62
N GLY A 138 13.77 28.27 -27.57
CA GLY A 138 13.47 26.85 -27.79
C GLY A 138 11.98 26.55 -27.76
N GLU A 139 11.64 25.27 -27.68
CA GLU A 139 10.27 24.77 -27.71
C GLU A 139 10.11 23.63 -26.70
N VAL A 140 9.11 23.76 -25.83
CA VAL A 140 8.60 22.63 -25.03
C VAL A 140 7.31 22.17 -25.65
N ARG A 141 7.24 20.88 -25.97
CA ARG A 141 6.09 20.27 -26.61
C ARG A 141 5.19 19.60 -25.57
N ALA A 142 3.90 19.54 -25.90
CA ALA A 142 2.88 18.88 -25.11
C ALA A 142 2.73 19.41 -23.67
N VAL A 143 2.67 20.74 -23.52
CA VAL A 143 2.44 21.40 -22.23
C VAL A 143 0.94 21.39 -21.91
N PRO A 144 0.51 20.74 -20.80
CA PRO A 144 -0.90 20.66 -20.44
C PRO A 144 -1.43 22.05 -20.04
N ALA A 145 -2.63 22.39 -20.49
CA ALA A 145 -3.32 23.65 -20.21
C ALA A 145 -2.57 24.94 -20.61
N ALA A 146 -1.46 24.87 -21.35
CA ALA A 146 -0.67 26.06 -21.67
C ALA A 146 -1.44 27.12 -22.49
N ALA A 147 -2.36 26.71 -23.36
CA ALA A 147 -3.22 27.65 -24.11
C ALA A 147 -4.26 28.37 -23.23
N GLU A 148 -4.50 27.86 -22.03
CA GLU A 148 -5.44 28.42 -21.06
C GLU A 148 -4.73 29.26 -20.00
N ALA A 149 -3.41 29.10 -19.87
CA ALA A 149 -2.60 29.69 -18.83
C ALA A 149 -2.23 31.14 -19.14
N ALA A 150 -2.23 31.99 -18.10
CA ALA A 150 -1.63 33.31 -18.11
C ALA A 150 -0.15 33.26 -17.68
N VAL A 151 0.24 32.22 -16.92
CA VAL A 151 1.57 32.06 -16.33
C VAL A 151 2.06 30.62 -16.51
N LEU A 152 3.32 30.44 -16.88
CA LEU A 152 3.92 29.14 -17.15
C LEU A 152 5.19 28.95 -16.33
N VAL A 153 5.27 27.83 -15.61
CA VAL A 153 6.47 27.36 -14.91
C VAL A 153 7.22 26.38 -15.81
N LEU A 154 8.38 26.78 -16.31
CA LEU A 154 9.10 26.05 -17.36
C LEU A 154 10.53 25.70 -16.91
N PRO A 155 11.00 24.48 -17.17
CA PRO A 155 12.41 24.15 -16.97
C PRO A 155 13.22 24.72 -18.14
N VAL A 156 14.38 25.28 -17.85
CA VAL A 156 15.31 25.84 -18.83
C VAL A 156 16.71 25.32 -18.59
N ALA A 157 17.38 24.86 -19.65
CA ALA A 157 18.77 24.47 -19.59
C ALA A 157 19.67 25.72 -19.66
N ILE A 158 20.60 25.82 -18.72
CA ILE A 158 21.65 26.84 -18.66
C ILE A 158 23.02 26.16 -18.67
N ASP A 159 24.10 26.93 -18.85
CA ASP A 159 25.46 26.38 -18.93
C ASP A 159 25.85 25.52 -17.70
N SER A 160 25.30 25.83 -16.53
CA SER A 160 25.58 25.14 -15.25
C SER A 160 24.59 24.02 -14.89
N GLY A 161 23.56 23.75 -15.71
CA GLY A 161 22.55 22.72 -15.42
C GLY A 161 21.15 23.10 -15.89
N GLU A 162 20.15 22.83 -15.05
CA GLU A 162 18.75 23.19 -15.29
C GLU A 162 18.25 24.10 -14.17
N GLU A 163 17.45 25.11 -14.53
CA GLU A 163 16.73 25.97 -13.60
C GLU A 163 15.25 26.02 -13.97
N TRP A 164 14.41 26.43 -13.02
CA TRP A 164 12.99 26.70 -13.26
C TRP A 164 12.75 28.20 -13.40
N ILE A 165 11.92 28.56 -14.37
CA ILE A 165 11.52 29.95 -14.62
C ILE A 165 10.01 30.11 -14.64
N VAL A 166 9.55 31.32 -14.34
CA VAL A 166 8.17 31.75 -14.52
C VAL A 166 8.11 32.74 -15.68
N LEU A 167 7.26 32.46 -16.67
CA LEU A 167 7.00 33.34 -17.81
C LEU A 167 5.51 33.62 -17.94
N HIS A 168 5.17 34.81 -18.39
CA HIS A 168 3.80 35.15 -18.79
C HIS A 168 3.51 34.63 -20.21
N ALA A 169 2.28 34.19 -20.44
CA ALA A 169 1.87 33.63 -21.72
C ALA A 169 2.03 34.62 -22.89
N GLU A 170 1.88 35.93 -22.64
CA GLU A 170 2.08 36.98 -23.64
C GLU A 170 3.53 37.09 -24.15
N GLN A 171 4.50 36.56 -23.40
CA GLN A 171 5.91 36.51 -23.79
C GLN A 171 6.21 35.32 -24.71
N LEU A 172 5.26 34.40 -24.89
CA LEU A 172 5.46 33.11 -25.51
C LEU A 172 4.59 32.93 -26.75
N GLU A 173 5.06 32.13 -27.71
CA GLU A 173 4.22 31.61 -28.78
C GLU A 173 3.63 30.28 -28.30
N ILE A 174 2.31 30.25 -28.09
CA ILE A 174 1.58 29.07 -27.61
C ILE A 174 0.69 28.54 -28.73
N VAL A 175 0.93 27.30 -29.14
CA VAL A 175 0.21 26.66 -30.26
C VAL A 175 -0.56 25.45 -29.74
N PRO A 176 -1.91 25.54 -29.60
CA PRO A 176 -2.74 24.41 -29.21
C PRO A 176 -2.57 23.22 -30.17
N VAL A 177 -2.54 22.01 -29.61
CA VAL A 177 -2.47 20.76 -30.39
C VAL A 177 -3.59 19.81 -29.97
N LYS A 178 -3.99 18.93 -30.90
CA LYS A 178 -5.03 17.93 -30.60
C LYS A 178 -4.50 16.91 -29.60
N SER A 179 -5.12 16.88 -28.43
CA SER A 179 -4.81 15.94 -27.36
C SER A 179 -5.43 14.56 -27.61
N ILE A 180 -4.83 13.50 -27.06
CA ILE A 180 -5.42 12.14 -27.06
C ILE A 180 -6.61 12.04 -26.10
N ASP A 181 -6.61 12.85 -25.05
CA ASP A 181 -7.73 13.15 -24.16
C ASP A 181 -8.18 14.60 -24.40
N PRO A 182 -9.27 14.83 -25.14
CA PRO A 182 -9.78 16.17 -25.40
C PRO A 182 -10.09 16.98 -24.13
N LEU A 183 -10.35 16.33 -22.99
CA LEU A 183 -10.64 16.99 -21.71
C LEU A 183 -9.37 17.54 -21.05
N ARG A 184 -8.19 17.20 -21.56
CA ARG A 184 -6.90 17.75 -21.13
C ARG A 184 -6.26 18.50 -22.30
N PRO A 185 -6.58 19.80 -22.47
CA PRO A 185 -5.98 20.65 -23.50
C PRO A 185 -4.46 20.64 -23.40
N THR A 186 -3.79 20.70 -24.55
CA THR A 186 -2.34 20.58 -24.66
C THR A 186 -1.84 21.54 -25.73
N ALA A 187 -0.69 22.18 -25.52
CA ALA A 187 -0.09 23.08 -26.49
C ALA A 187 1.43 22.87 -26.64
N HIS A 188 2.01 23.41 -27.71
CA HIS A 188 3.44 23.65 -27.80
C HIS A 188 3.72 25.07 -27.32
N VAL A 189 4.80 25.24 -26.56
CA VAL A 189 5.21 26.51 -25.97
C VAL A 189 6.59 26.85 -26.51
N ARG A 190 6.70 27.99 -27.20
CA ARG A 190 7.95 28.45 -27.80
C ARG A 190 8.38 29.77 -27.20
N ALA A 191 9.66 29.84 -26.86
CA ALA A 191 10.34 31.08 -26.50
C ALA A 191 11.23 31.50 -27.68
N ASN A 192 10.99 32.70 -28.21
CA ASN A 192 11.74 33.26 -29.32
C ASN A 192 12.60 34.44 -28.83
N ALA A 193 13.73 34.14 -28.19
CA ALA A 193 14.63 35.12 -27.60
C ALA A 193 13.94 36.02 -26.56
N VAL A 194 13.18 35.40 -25.65
CA VAL A 194 12.49 36.10 -24.56
C VAL A 194 13.54 36.57 -23.55
N GLU A 195 13.57 37.87 -23.26
CA GLU A 195 14.47 38.45 -22.26
C GLU A 195 13.77 38.56 -20.90
N VAL A 196 14.39 38.00 -19.86
CA VAL A 196 13.93 38.11 -18.48
C VAL A 196 15.05 38.49 -17.53
N GLY A 197 14.71 39.13 -16.41
CA GLY A 197 15.62 39.35 -15.30
C GLY A 197 15.71 38.14 -14.38
N ASP A 198 16.52 38.25 -13.33
CA ASP A 198 16.66 37.22 -12.29
C ASP A 198 15.37 37.03 -11.46
N ASP A 199 14.40 37.96 -11.54
CA ASP A 199 13.08 37.88 -10.91
C ASP A 199 12.17 36.81 -11.52
N ALA A 200 12.47 36.37 -12.74
CA ALA A 200 11.77 35.24 -13.38
C ALA A 200 12.32 33.88 -12.91
N LEU A 201 13.47 33.82 -12.24
CA LEU A 201 14.10 32.58 -11.81
C LEU A 201 13.50 32.08 -10.50
N LEU A 202 13.09 30.82 -10.47
CA LEU A 202 12.70 30.13 -9.23
C LEU A 202 13.93 29.60 -8.50
N SER A 203 14.87 30.48 -8.14
CA SER A 203 16.20 30.14 -7.61
C SER A 203 16.20 29.29 -6.32
N ASN A 204 15.19 29.45 -5.46
CA ASN A 204 15.01 28.62 -4.25
C ASN A 204 14.38 27.24 -4.51
N LEU A 205 13.94 26.94 -5.74
CA LEU A 205 13.30 25.67 -6.09
C LEU A 205 14.31 24.72 -6.73
N SER A 206 14.76 23.72 -5.97
CA SER A 206 15.62 22.66 -6.53
C SER A 206 14.86 21.78 -7.55
N MET A 207 15.61 21.21 -8.51
CA MET A 207 15.06 20.24 -9.46
C MET A 207 14.40 19.05 -8.76
N THR A 208 15.03 18.53 -7.70
CA THR A 208 14.50 17.41 -6.91
C THR A 208 13.16 17.75 -6.28
N ALA A 209 13.04 18.91 -5.64
CA ALA A 209 11.78 19.36 -5.03
C ALA A 209 10.68 19.56 -6.09
N ALA A 210 11.02 20.20 -7.22
CA ALA A 210 10.07 20.41 -8.32
C ALA A 210 9.55 19.08 -8.89
N TYR A 211 10.45 18.14 -9.23
CA TYR A 211 10.04 16.83 -9.74
C TYR A 211 9.24 16.03 -8.72
N ALA A 212 9.57 16.13 -7.42
CA ALA A 212 8.81 15.47 -6.37
C ALA A 212 7.38 16.03 -6.26
N LEU A 213 7.21 17.36 -6.28
CA LEU A 213 5.90 18.02 -6.31
C LEU A 213 5.09 17.60 -7.53
N ILE A 214 5.65 17.73 -8.73
CA ILE A 214 4.97 17.38 -9.98
C ILE A 214 4.53 15.92 -9.97
N SER A 215 5.46 15.01 -9.69
CA SER A 215 5.19 13.57 -9.78
C SER A 215 4.24 13.08 -8.70
N THR A 216 4.30 13.63 -7.49
CA THR A 216 3.36 13.29 -6.41
C THR A 216 1.94 13.75 -6.75
N LEU A 217 1.78 14.99 -7.22
CA LEU A 217 0.47 15.57 -7.55
C LEU A 217 -0.15 14.93 -8.80
N LEU A 218 0.65 14.60 -9.82
CA LEU A 218 0.20 13.77 -10.95
C LEU A 218 -0.21 12.37 -10.51
N SER A 219 0.53 11.78 -9.56
CA SER A 219 0.21 10.45 -9.04
C SER A 219 -1.12 10.46 -8.28
N ALA A 220 -1.43 11.57 -7.59
CA ALA A 220 -2.72 11.78 -6.94
C ALA A 220 -3.88 11.77 -7.95
N GLU A 221 -3.75 12.49 -9.08
CA GLU A 221 -4.76 12.41 -10.15
C GLU A 221 -4.88 10.98 -10.71
N ALA A 222 -3.75 10.30 -10.95
CA ALA A 222 -3.72 8.95 -11.50
C ALA A 222 -4.43 7.92 -10.62
N ILE A 223 -4.24 7.97 -9.29
CA ILE A 223 -4.97 7.06 -8.39
C ILE A 223 -6.47 7.39 -8.34
N GLY A 224 -6.87 8.65 -8.56
CA GLY A 224 -8.26 9.03 -8.75
C GLY A 224 -8.91 8.28 -9.91
N VAL A 225 -8.22 8.29 -11.06
CA VAL A 225 -8.61 7.54 -12.26
C VAL A 225 -8.65 6.03 -12.00
N ALA A 226 -7.66 5.48 -11.30
CA ALA A 226 -7.61 4.06 -10.95
C ALA A 226 -8.78 3.65 -10.03
N ARG A 227 -9.12 4.49 -9.04
CA ARG A 227 -10.26 4.32 -8.15
C ARG A 227 -11.57 4.32 -8.92
N TRP A 228 -11.80 5.30 -9.80
CA TRP A 228 -13.00 5.34 -10.64
C TRP A 228 -13.14 4.06 -11.47
N ALA A 229 -12.05 3.61 -12.11
CA ALA A 229 -12.08 2.42 -12.94
C ALA A 229 -12.41 1.16 -12.14
N THR A 230 -11.87 1.04 -10.92
CA THR A 230 -12.14 -0.07 -9.99
C THR A 230 -13.60 -0.07 -9.50
N ASP A 231 -14.09 1.08 -9.07
CA ASP A 231 -15.46 1.23 -8.59
C ASP A 231 -16.45 0.91 -9.72
N THR A 232 -16.26 1.51 -10.89
CA THR A 232 -17.13 1.33 -12.06
C THR A 232 -17.16 -0.12 -12.54
N ALA A 233 -15.99 -0.77 -12.64
CA ALA A 233 -15.90 -2.19 -12.98
C ALA A 233 -16.64 -3.08 -11.97
N SER A 234 -16.40 -2.86 -10.66
CA SER A 234 -17.01 -3.67 -9.61
C SER A 234 -18.52 -3.46 -9.52
N GLN A 235 -19.01 -2.23 -9.71
CA GLN A 235 -20.43 -1.91 -9.72
C GLN A 235 -21.14 -2.58 -10.90
N TYR A 236 -20.57 -2.50 -12.11
CA TYR A 236 -21.10 -3.19 -13.28
C TYR A 236 -21.12 -4.71 -13.08
N ALA A 237 -20.06 -5.27 -12.48
CA ALA A 237 -19.96 -6.71 -12.21
C ALA A 237 -21.03 -7.23 -11.24
N LYS A 238 -21.58 -6.38 -10.36
CA LYS A 238 -22.68 -6.76 -9.44
C LYS A 238 -24.02 -6.93 -10.15
N ILE A 239 -24.25 -6.20 -11.24
CA ILE A 239 -25.58 -6.08 -11.88
C ILE A 239 -25.65 -6.74 -13.25
N ARG A 240 -24.54 -6.87 -13.96
CA ARG A 240 -24.51 -7.44 -15.31
C ARG A 240 -24.67 -8.94 -15.25
N GLU A 241 -25.67 -9.51 -15.94
CA GLU A 241 -25.95 -10.95 -15.85
C GLU A 241 -25.56 -11.79 -17.08
N GLN A 242 -24.73 -12.82 -16.91
CA GLN A 242 -24.49 -13.85 -17.93
C GLN A 242 -24.82 -15.22 -17.37
N PHE A 243 -25.39 -16.09 -18.21
CA PHE A 243 -25.83 -17.42 -17.80
C PHE A 243 -26.75 -17.41 -16.55
N GLY A 244 -27.61 -16.40 -16.44
CA GLY A 244 -28.57 -16.23 -15.35
C GLY A 244 -27.97 -15.81 -14.01
N ARG A 245 -26.75 -15.27 -14.00
CA ARG A 245 -26.02 -14.86 -12.78
C ARG A 245 -25.26 -13.56 -12.99
N PRO A 246 -25.11 -12.71 -11.96
CA PRO A 246 -24.20 -11.58 -12.02
C PRO A 246 -22.78 -12.02 -12.38
N ILE A 247 -22.12 -11.31 -13.30
CA ILE A 247 -20.78 -11.69 -13.77
C ILE A 247 -19.75 -11.67 -12.64
N GLY A 248 -19.98 -10.88 -11.58
CA GLY A 248 -19.17 -10.86 -10.37
C GLY A 248 -19.18 -12.16 -9.56
N GLN A 249 -20.05 -13.13 -9.86
CA GLN A 249 -20.00 -14.49 -9.31
C GLN A 249 -19.00 -15.40 -10.04
N PHE A 250 -18.55 -15.04 -11.25
CA PHE A 250 -17.54 -15.82 -11.95
C PHE A 250 -16.15 -15.41 -11.46
N GLN A 251 -15.39 -16.36 -10.92
CA GLN A 251 -14.07 -16.11 -10.32
C GLN A 251 -13.14 -15.30 -11.22
N ALA A 252 -13.14 -15.53 -12.55
CA ALA A 252 -12.29 -14.77 -13.48
C ALA A 252 -12.57 -13.25 -13.45
N VAL A 253 -13.84 -12.84 -13.40
CA VAL A 253 -14.23 -11.41 -13.31
C VAL A 253 -14.02 -10.90 -11.88
N LYS A 254 -14.39 -11.72 -10.90
CA LYS A 254 -14.25 -11.41 -9.47
C LYS A 254 -12.80 -11.10 -9.10
N HIS A 255 -11.88 -12.00 -9.47
CA HIS A 255 -10.45 -11.87 -9.20
C HIS A 255 -9.84 -10.69 -9.96
N LYS A 256 -10.27 -10.43 -11.20
CA LYS A 256 -9.87 -9.22 -11.93
C LYS A 256 -10.23 -7.95 -11.14
N CYS A 257 -11.44 -7.83 -10.63
CA CYS A 257 -11.83 -6.68 -9.81
C CYS A 257 -11.03 -6.61 -8.49
N ALA A 258 -10.78 -7.75 -7.84
CA ALA A 258 -9.95 -7.82 -6.63
C ALA A 258 -8.49 -7.38 -6.87
N GLU A 259 -7.92 -7.71 -8.02
CA GLU A 259 -6.60 -7.22 -8.44
C GLU A 259 -6.58 -5.70 -8.64
N MET A 260 -7.61 -5.15 -9.28
CA MET A 260 -7.72 -3.70 -9.53
C MET A 260 -7.71 -2.91 -8.22
N ILE A 261 -8.49 -3.34 -7.21
CA ILE A 261 -8.49 -2.68 -5.91
C ILE A 261 -7.17 -2.89 -5.16
N ALA A 262 -6.53 -4.06 -5.25
CA ALA A 262 -5.22 -4.29 -4.63
C ALA A 262 -4.14 -3.35 -5.19
N ASP A 263 -4.08 -3.17 -6.51
CA ASP A 263 -3.15 -2.23 -7.15
C ASP A 263 -3.48 -0.78 -6.81
N THR A 264 -4.76 -0.43 -6.82
CA THR A 264 -5.22 0.92 -6.47
C THR A 264 -4.86 1.26 -5.03
N GLU A 265 -5.04 0.35 -4.07
CA GLU A 265 -4.66 0.57 -2.66
C GLU A 265 -3.16 0.70 -2.47
N ARG A 266 -2.35 -0.13 -3.15
CA ARG A 266 -0.89 -0.05 -3.09
C ARG A 266 -0.39 1.29 -3.64
N ALA A 267 -0.90 1.71 -4.78
CA ALA A 267 -0.54 3.00 -5.37
C ALA A 267 -1.03 4.18 -4.48
N THR A 268 -2.25 4.10 -3.94
CA THR A 268 -2.79 5.12 -3.02
C THR A 268 -1.91 5.29 -1.78
N ALA A 269 -1.45 4.18 -1.20
CA ALA A 269 -0.52 4.21 -0.08
C ALA A 269 0.79 4.94 -0.44
N ALA A 270 1.38 4.64 -1.60
CA ALA A 270 2.59 5.31 -2.07
C ALA A 270 2.41 6.82 -2.29
N VAL A 271 1.28 7.25 -2.88
CA VAL A 271 0.98 8.68 -3.07
C VAL A 271 0.80 9.39 -1.73
N TRP A 272 0.12 8.74 -0.78
CA TRP A 272 -0.04 9.28 0.57
C TRP A 272 1.30 9.49 1.29
N ASP A 273 2.24 8.55 1.19
CA ASP A 273 3.60 8.70 1.77
C ASP A 273 4.40 9.80 1.05
N ALA A 274 4.31 9.89 -0.27
CA ALA A 274 5.00 10.94 -1.04
C ALA A 274 4.51 12.35 -0.69
N ALA A 275 3.20 12.54 -0.54
CA ALA A 275 2.63 13.84 -0.16
C ALA A 275 3.05 14.25 1.26
N ARG A 276 3.02 13.31 2.22
CA ARG A 276 3.53 13.53 3.58
C ARG A 276 5.01 13.85 3.61
N ALA A 277 5.81 13.14 2.82
CA ALA A 277 7.25 13.40 2.73
C ALA A 277 7.55 14.84 2.32
N ILE A 278 6.76 15.39 1.38
CA ILE A 278 6.91 16.77 0.92
C ILE A 278 6.51 17.76 2.03
N ASP A 279 5.41 17.52 2.74
CA ASP A 279 5.00 18.40 3.84
C ASP A 279 6.02 18.43 4.98
N GLU A 280 6.52 17.25 5.40
CA GLU A 280 7.62 17.15 6.37
C GLU A 280 8.88 17.89 5.89
N ALA A 281 9.19 17.85 4.59
CA ALA A 281 10.33 18.57 4.04
C ALA A 281 10.11 20.09 4.04
N ARG A 282 8.90 20.56 3.73
CA ARG A 282 8.54 21.99 3.78
C ARG A 282 8.66 22.55 5.18
N GLU A 283 8.18 21.83 6.19
CA GLU A 283 8.30 22.23 7.60
C GLU A 283 9.76 22.36 8.07
N ASN A 284 10.66 21.58 7.47
CA ASN A 284 12.10 21.58 7.77
C ASN A 284 12.95 22.38 6.76
N ASN A 285 12.36 23.35 6.05
CA ASN A 285 13.02 24.21 5.06
C ASN A 285 13.84 23.45 4.00
N TRP A 286 13.44 22.22 3.66
CA TRP A 286 14.15 21.35 2.71
C TRP A 286 15.61 20.99 3.08
N ASP A 287 16.08 21.33 4.28
CA ASP A 287 17.51 21.33 4.67
C ASP A 287 18.12 19.90 4.80
N THR A 288 17.29 18.87 5.02
CA THR A 288 17.77 17.48 5.27
C THR A 288 16.95 16.37 4.59
N ALA A 289 15.95 16.72 3.77
CA ALA A 289 14.89 15.80 3.33
C ALA A 289 14.92 15.40 1.84
N SER A 290 15.85 15.93 1.03
CA SER A 290 15.78 15.83 -0.44
C SER A 290 15.75 14.39 -0.95
N SER A 291 16.60 13.48 -0.44
CA SER A 291 16.64 12.08 -0.90
C SER A 291 15.44 11.25 -0.44
N ALA A 292 14.91 11.51 0.76
CA ALA A 292 13.72 10.81 1.27
C ALA A 292 12.45 11.21 0.51
N VAL A 293 12.33 12.50 0.18
CA VAL A 293 11.25 13.03 -0.67
C VAL A 293 11.37 12.49 -2.09
N GLU A 294 12.58 12.51 -2.65
CA GLU A 294 12.84 11.99 -4.00
C GLU A 294 12.46 10.51 -4.11
N PHE A 295 12.90 9.69 -3.15
CA PHE A 295 12.57 8.27 -3.11
C PHE A 295 11.05 8.05 -3.02
N ALA A 296 10.36 8.72 -2.09
CA ALA A 296 8.91 8.56 -1.91
C ALA A 296 8.13 8.97 -3.16
N ALA A 297 8.46 10.12 -3.75
CA ALA A 297 7.85 10.59 -4.98
C ALA A 297 8.13 9.65 -6.16
N ALA A 298 9.35 9.10 -6.28
CA ALA A 298 9.69 8.12 -7.31
C ALA A 298 8.94 6.80 -7.14
N VAL A 299 8.70 6.34 -5.91
CA VAL A 299 7.85 5.17 -5.62
C VAL A 299 6.41 5.43 -6.05
N ALA A 300 5.84 6.59 -5.70
CA ALA A 300 4.49 6.98 -6.15
C ALA A 300 4.39 7.03 -7.68
N ALA A 301 5.34 7.69 -8.34
CA ALA A 301 5.43 7.84 -9.79
C ALA A 301 5.68 6.51 -10.52
N THR A 302 6.25 5.52 -9.86
CA THR A 302 6.41 4.16 -10.41
C THR A 302 5.08 3.39 -10.39
N LEU A 303 4.27 3.56 -9.34
CA LEU A 303 3.11 2.71 -9.08
C LEU A 303 1.78 3.32 -9.57
N ALA A 304 1.56 4.61 -9.38
CA ALA A 304 0.29 5.28 -9.68
C ALA A 304 -0.09 5.29 -11.17
N PRO A 305 0.77 5.70 -12.12
CA PRO A 305 0.43 5.64 -13.54
C PRO A 305 0.20 4.19 -14.03
N ALA A 306 0.97 3.23 -13.50
CA ALA A 306 0.80 1.82 -13.82
C ALA A 306 -0.57 1.28 -13.33
N ALA A 307 -0.97 1.65 -12.11
CA ALA A 307 -2.28 1.29 -11.56
C ALA A 307 -3.43 1.92 -12.36
N ALA A 308 -3.34 3.20 -12.71
CA ALA A 308 -4.33 3.90 -13.53
C ALA A 308 -4.51 3.23 -14.90
N GLN A 309 -3.40 2.91 -15.58
CA GLN A 309 -3.43 2.26 -16.88
C GLN A 309 -4.00 0.84 -16.81
N ARG A 310 -3.54 0.01 -15.87
CA ARG A 310 -4.06 -1.37 -15.71
C ARG A 310 -5.54 -1.37 -15.35
N CYS A 311 -5.96 -0.56 -14.38
CA CYS A 311 -7.35 -0.52 -13.93
C CYS A 311 -8.29 0.00 -15.02
N THR A 312 -7.92 1.02 -15.79
CA THR A 312 -8.76 1.48 -16.90
C THR A 312 -8.86 0.44 -18.03
N GLN A 313 -7.77 -0.27 -18.34
CA GLN A 313 -7.80 -1.41 -19.28
C GLN A 313 -8.72 -2.54 -18.79
N ASP A 314 -8.58 -2.95 -17.53
CA ASP A 314 -9.40 -4.01 -16.95
C ASP A 314 -10.87 -3.59 -16.80
N CYS A 315 -11.14 -2.30 -16.55
CA CYS A 315 -12.50 -1.77 -16.53
C CYS A 315 -13.19 -1.91 -17.90
N ILE A 316 -12.48 -1.63 -19.00
CA ILE A 316 -12.97 -1.91 -20.36
C ILE A 316 -13.27 -3.41 -20.52
N GLN A 317 -12.39 -4.29 -20.06
CA GLN A 317 -12.59 -5.74 -20.16
C GLN A 317 -13.81 -6.23 -19.37
N VAL A 318 -14.05 -5.69 -18.16
CA VAL A 318 -15.21 -6.03 -17.34
C VAL A 318 -16.52 -5.56 -18.00
N HIS A 319 -16.51 -4.39 -18.65
CA HIS A 319 -17.66 -3.88 -19.39
C HIS A 319 -17.89 -4.62 -20.73
N GLY A 320 -16.84 -5.18 -21.31
CA GLY A 320 -16.88 -5.85 -22.61
C GLY A 320 -17.07 -4.83 -23.74
N GLY A 321 -17.94 -5.16 -24.70
CA GLY A 321 -18.14 -4.34 -25.91
C GLY A 321 -18.47 -2.87 -25.60
N ILE A 322 -19.38 -2.60 -24.66
CA ILE A 322 -19.77 -1.22 -24.29
C ILE A 322 -18.59 -0.42 -23.73
N GLY A 323 -17.66 -1.08 -23.01
CA GLY A 323 -16.48 -0.43 -22.46
C GLY A 323 -15.52 0.12 -23.52
N PHE A 324 -15.58 -0.38 -24.75
CA PHE A 324 -14.75 0.08 -25.87
C PHE A 324 -15.41 1.21 -26.69
N THR A 325 -16.66 1.55 -26.41
CA THR A 325 -17.44 2.52 -27.20
C THR A 325 -17.19 3.96 -26.76
N TRP A 326 -17.60 4.91 -27.59
CA TRP A 326 -17.49 6.35 -27.29
C TRP A 326 -18.53 6.78 -26.26
N GLU A 327 -19.65 6.08 -26.21
CA GLU A 327 -20.83 6.34 -25.40
C GLU A 327 -20.64 6.05 -23.91
N HIS A 328 -19.59 5.30 -23.54
CA HIS A 328 -19.31 4.95 -22.15
C HIS A 328 -18.06 5.66 -21.64
N ASP A 329 -18.10 6.11 -20.38
CA ASP A 329 -17.04 6.89 -19.73
C ASP A 329 -15.67 6.19 -19.71
N THR A 330 -15.62 4.86 -19.82
CA THR A 330 -14.37 4.08 -19.87
C THR A 330 -13.37 4.62 -20.90
N ASN A 331 -13.86 5.15 -22.02
CA ASN A 331 -12.99 5.73 -23.03
C ASN A 331 -12.33 7.05 -22.54
N VAL A 332 -13.06 7.89 -21.81
CA VAL A 332 -12.56 9.13 -21.19
C VAL A 332 -11.42 8.80 -20.23
N TYR A 333 -11.67 7.89 -19.29
CA TYR A 333 -10.69 7.54 -18.26
C TYR A 333 -9.48 6.80 -18.81
N TYR A 334 -9.65 5.95 -19.83
CA TYR A 334 -8.51 5.31 -20.48
C TYR A 334 -7.62 6.34 -21.20
N ARG A 335 -8.21 7.31 -21.91
CA ARG A 335 -7.46 8.41 -22.54
C ARG A 335 -6.73 9.26 -21.50
N ARG A 336 -7.40 9.60 -20.40
CA ARG A 336 -6.79 10.32 -19.26
C ARG A 336 -5.60 9.54 -18.69
N ALA A 337 -5.74 8.22 -18.48
CA ALA A 337 -4.66 7.37 -18.00
C ALA A 337 -3.45 7.35 -18.96
N LEU A 338 -3.68 7.37 -20.28
CA LEU A 338 -2.60 7.44 -21.27
C LEU A 338 -1.82 8.76 -21.20
N ILE A 339 -2.53 9.90 -21.04
CA ILE A 339 -1.85 11.19 -20.86
C ILE A 339 -1.07 11.20 -19.55
N LEU A 340 -1.70 10.81 -18.45
CA LEU A 340 -1.05 10.79 -17.15
C LEU A 340 0.23 9.95 -17.19
N ALA A 341 0.18 8.75 -17.77
CA ALA A 341 1.37 7.91 -17.94
C ALA A 341 2.48 8.60 -18.76
N ALA A 342 2.12 9.33 -19.84
CA ALA A 342 3.08 10.10 -20.63
C ALA A 342 3.65 11.31 -19.87
N SER A 343 2.87 11.91 -18.96
CA SER A 343 3.30 13.02 -18.11
C SER A 343 4.36 12.64 -17.06
N PHE A 344 4.71 11.35 -16.92
CA PHE A 344 5.84 10.91 -16.10
C PHE A 344 7.14 10.73 -16.91
N GLY A 345 7.16 11.07 -18.20
CA GLY A 345 8.33 10.84 -19.06
C GLY A 345 8.45 9.38 -19.51
N ARG A 346 9.66 8.84 -19.61
CA ARG A 346 9.83 7.44 -20.04
C ARG A 346 9.49 6.51 -18.89
N ARG A 347 8.85 5.38 -19.22
CA ARG A 347 8.42 4.36 -18.24
C ARG A 347 9.54 3.86 -17.32
N THR A 348 10.79 3.93 -17.76
CA THR A 348 12.00 3.50 -17.03
C THR A 348 12.56 4.57 -16.09
N ASP A 349 12.17 5.83 -16.22
CA ASP A 349 12.85 6.93 -15.52
C ASP A 349 12.64 6.85 -14.00
N TYR A 350 11.41 6.58 -13.53
CA TYR A 350 11.11 6.51 -12.10
C TYR A 350 11.55 5.21 -11.41
N PRO A 351 11.37 4.00 -11.99
CA PRO A 351 11.98 2.81 -11.44
C PRO A 351 13.50 2.96 -11.30
N GLN A 352 14.16 3.61 -12.25
CA GLN A 352 15.59 3.89 -12.14
C GLN A 352 15.90 4.82 -10.95
N ARG A 353 15.18 5.93 -10.79
CA ARG A 353 15.33 6.81 -9.62
C ARG A 353 15.11 6.08 -8.29
N VAL A 354 14.17 5.13 -8.23
CA VAL A 354 13.92 4.32 -7.03
C VAL A 354 15.15 3.48 -6.67
N VAL A 355 15.73 2.75 -7.64
CA VAL A 355 16.93 1.94 -7.35
C VAL A 355 18.15 2.81 -7.05
N ASP A 356 18.34 3.92 -7.76
CA ASP A 356 19.46 4.84 -7.54
C ASP A 356 19.42 5.42 -6.13
N THR A 357 18.28 5.97 -5.71
CA THR A 357 18.13 6.56 -4.36
C THR A 357 18.18 5.50 -3.25
N ALA A 358 17.54 4.33 -3.43
CA ALA A 358 17.57 3.26 -2.43
C ALA A 358 18.97 2.69 -2.19
N THR A 359 19.76 2.53 -3.27
CA THR A 359 21.09 1.93 -3.19
C THR A 359 22.17 2.93 -2.79
N SER A 360 22.02 4.23 -3.11
CA SER A 360 23.01 5.27 -2.78
C SER A 360 22.73 5.97 -1.44
N THR A 361 21.57 6.60 -1.30
CA THR A 361 21.22 7.45 -0.14
C THR A 361 20.34 6.72 0.89
N GLY A 362 19.73 5.61 0.50
CA GLY A 362 18.80 4.83 1.32
C GLY A 362 17.34 5.18 1.08
N MET A 363 16.46 4.29 1.53
CA MET A 363 15.01 4.44 1.44
C MET A 363 14.48 5.40 2.51
N ARG A 364 13.31 6.00 2.25
CA ARG A 364 12.58 6.79 3.25
C ARG A 364 12.21 5.91 4.45
N LYS A 365 12.49 6.41 5.66
CA LYS A 365 12.06 5.76 6.91
C LYS A 365 10.59 6.04 7.16
N LEU A 366 9.84 5.02 7.54
CA LEU A 366 8.43 5.15 7.90
C LEU A 366 8.30 5.50 9.37
N ASN A 367 8.19 6.80 9.64
CA ASN A 367 7.92 7.34 10.96
C ASN A 367 6.47 7.89 11.02
N ILE A 368 5.86 7.81 12.19
CA ILE A 368 4.63 8.56 12.48
C ILE A 368 5.08 9.87 13.11
N ASP A 369 4.58 11.00 12.60
CA ASP A 369 4.71 12.29 13.25
C ASP A 369 3.82 12.32 14.48
N LEU A 370 4.45 12.58 15.61
CA LEU A 370 3.84 12.43 16.92
C LEU A 370 3.48 13.83 17.42
N ASP A 371 2.22 14.01 17.81
CA ASP A 371 1.84 15.13 18.66
C ASP A 371 2.64 15.10 19.98
N PRO A 372 2.63 16.20 20.78
CA PRO A 372 3.39 16.25 22.03
C PRO A 372 3.06 15.14 23.04
N GLN A 373 1.82 14.62 23.03
CA GLN A 373 1.43 13.52 23.92
C GLN A 373 2.08 12.22 23.48
N THR A 374 2.17 12.03 22.18
CA THR A 374 2.73 10.85 21.56
C THR A 374 4.26 10.82 21.66
N GLU A 375 4.94 11.98 21.63
CA GLU A 375 6.39 12.06 21.89
C GLU A 375 6.75 11.79 23.35
N LYS A 376 5.88 12.20 24.30
CA LYS A 376 6.02 11.80 25.70
C LYS A 376 5.91 10.29 25.84
N LEU A 377 4.90 9.67 25.22
CA LEU A 377 4.73 8.20 25.19
C LEU A 377 5.95 7.50 24.57
N ARG A 378 6.50 8.02 23.46
CA ARG A 378 7.73 7.52 22.85
C ARG A 378 8.90 7.57 23.83
N THR A 379 9.06 8.67 24.55
CA THR A 379 10.13 8.84 25.55
C THR A 379 9.99 7.82 26.69
N GLU A 380 8.77 7.59 27.19
CA GLU A 380 8.48 6.59 28.22
C GLU A 380 8.80 5.17 27.73
N ILE A 381 8.30 4.79 26.55
CA ILE A 381 8.58 3.48 25.94
C ILE A 381 10.07 3.30 25.67
N ARG A 382 10.76 4.32 25.17
CA ARG A 382 12.22 4.29 24.94
C ARG A 382 12.97 4.01 26.24
N ALA A 383 12.57 4.65 27.35
CA ALA A 383 13.17 4.42 28.66
C ALA A 383 12.91 2.98 29.14
N GLU A 384 11.70 2.45 28.98
CA GLU A 384 11.37 1.06 29.30
C GLU A 384 12.18 0.07 28.45
N VAL A 385 12.30 0.30 27.14
CA VAL A 385 13.10 -0.52 26.23
C VAL A 385 14.59 -0.47 26.58
N ALA A 386 15.11 0.70 26.96
CA ALA A 386 16.48 0.84 27.43
C ALA A 386 16.73 0.07 28.74
N ALA A 387 15.75 0.08 29.66
CA ALA A 387 15.82 -0.72 30.88
C ALA A 387 15.82 -2.22 30.57
N LEU A 388 14.95 -2.69 29.67
CA LEU A 388 14.95 -4.07 29.19
C LEU A 388 16.30 -4.44 28.56
N LYS A 389 16.91 -3.54 27.78
CA LYS A 389 18.21 -3.75 27.15
C LYS A 389 19.35 -3.91 28.18
N ALA A 390 19.24 -3.27 29.33
CA ALA A 390 20.25 -3.36 30.40
C ALA A 390 20.18 -4.69 31.17
N MET A 391 19.05 -5.40 31.13
CA MET A 391 18.88 -6.69 31.82
C MET A 391 19.70 -7.82 31.18
N PRO A 392 20.17 -8.81 31.96
CA PRO A 392 20.74 -10.05 31.44
C PRO A 392 19.77 -10.76 30.47
N ARG A 393 20.31 -11.46 29.48
CA ARG A 393 19.51 -12.01 28.35
C ARG A 393 18.34 -12.90 28.81
N GLU A 394 18.55 -13.75 29.79
CA GLU A 394 17.51 -14.68 30.26
C GLU A 394 16.44 -13.97 31.10
N GLU A 395 16.83 -13.08 32.01
CA GLU A 395 15.89 -12.25 32.79
C GLU A 395 15.07 -11.31 31.89
N ARG A 396 15.69 -10.78 30.83
CA ARG A 396 15.03 -9.90 29.86
C ARG A 396 13.84 -10.57 29.18
N LYS A 397 13.93 -11.86 28.82
CA LYS A 397 12.82 -12.56 28.16
C LYS A 397 11.60 -12.63 29.07
N ALA A 398 11.82 -12.98 30.34
CA ALA A 398 10.75 -13.01 31.34
C ALA A 398 10.14 -11.61 31.54
N ALA A 399 10.98 -10.57 31.68
CA ALA A 399 10.50 -9.19 31.81
C ALA A 399 9.72 -8.69 30.58
N ILE A 400 10.12 -9.07 29.36
CA ILE A 400 9.36 -8.76 28.13
C ILE A 400 8.01 -9.47 28.14
N ALA A 401 7.97 -10.75 28.52
CA ALA A 401 6.74 -11.53 28.61
C ALA A 401 5.77 -10.98 29.68
N GLU A 402 6.25 -10.78 30.90
CA GLU A 402 5.46 -10.29 32.05
C GLU A 402 5.04 -8.83 31.88
N GLY A 403 5.84 -8.02 31.19
CA GLY A 403 5.50 -6.63 30.86
C GLY A 403 4.51 -6.45 29.71
N GLY A 404 3.99 -7.54 29.16
CA GLY A 404 2.98 -7.53 28.08
C GLY A 404 3.52 -7.10 26.71
N TRP A 405 4.83 -7.16 26.48
CA TRP A 405 5.47 -6.62 25.28
C TRP A 405 5.46 -7.57 24.08
N VAL A 406 5.16 -8.86 24.28
CA VAL A 406 5.17 -9.87 23.22
C VAL A 406 4.07 -9.59 22.20
N LEU A 407 2.82 -9.42 22.69
CA LEU A 407 1.66 -9.00 21.91
C LEU A 407 1.01 -7.77 22.59
N PRO A 408 1.58 -6.55 22.41
CA PRO A 408 1.19 -5.38 23.18
C PRO A 408 -0.28 -4.97 23.08
N TYR A 409 -0.92 -5.28 21.94
CA TYR A 409 -2.33 -4.97 21.68
C TYR A 409 -3.31 -5.76 22.55
N LEU A 410 -2.89 -6.89 23.13
CA LEU A 410 -3.75 -7.69 23.97
C LEU A 410 -4.11 -6.92 25.26
N PRO A 411 -5.31 -7.16 25.83
CA PRO A 411 -5.70 -6.55 27.09
C PRO A 411 -4.76 -6.96 28.23
N ARG A 412 -4.66 -6.10 29.25
CA ARG A 412 -4.01 -6.46 30.52
C ARG A 412 -4.74 -7.64 31.18
N PRO A 413 -4.04 -8.56 31.87
CA PRO A 413 -2.60 -8.57 32.14
C PRO A 413 -1.75 -9.21 31.03
N TRP A 414 -2.34 -9.68 29.93
CA TRP A 414 -1.66 -10.47 28.90
C TRP A 414 -0.89 -9.62 27.88
N GLY A 415 -1.33 -8.38 27.66
CA GLY A 415 -0.59 -7.37 26.91
C GLY A 415 -0.58 -6.05 27.66
N ARG A 416 -0.44 -4.96 26.93
CA ARG A 416 -0.42 -3.60 27.47
C ARG A 416 -1.74 -2.84 27.26
N ALA A 417 -2.68 -3.45 26.53
CA ALA A 417 -3.81 -2.78 25.90
C ALA A 417 -3.35 -1.63 24.99
N ALA A 418 -2.23 -1.84 24.29
CA ALA A 418 -1.58 -0.80 23.51
C ALA A 418 -2.49 -0.36 22.34
N ALA A 419 -2.81 0.93 22.31
CA ALA A 419 -3.51 1.53 21.17
C ALA A 419 -2.64 1.41 19.90
N PRO A 420 -3.22 1.40 18.69
CA PRO A 420 -2.41 1.17 17.48
C PRO A 420 -1.23 2.14 17.28
N VAL A 421 -1.33 3.41 17.69
CA VAL A 421 -0.17 4.34 17.69
C VAL A 421 0.91 3.86 18.65
N GLU A 422 0.53 3.50 19.87
CA GLU A 422 1.45 2.93 20.87
C GLU A 422 2.15 1.68 20.33
N GLN A 423 1.43 0.78 19.63
CA GLN A 423 2.02 -0.42 19.03
C GLN A 423 3.13 -0.10 18.01
N ILE A 424 2.93 0.94 17.19
CA ILE A 424 3.94 1.38 16.21
C ILE A 424 5.17 1.96 16.92
N ILE A 425 4.96 2.77 17.96
CA ILE A 425 6.05 3.31 18.77
C ILE A 425 6.82 2.19 19.47
N ILE A 426 6.12 1.21 20.06
CA ILE A 426 6.74 0.03 20.66
C ILE A 426 7.62 -0.67 19.62
N GLU A 427 7.11 -0.93 18.42
CA GLU A 427 7.89 -1.58 17.38
C GLU A 427 9.14 -0.76 17.00
N GLN A 428 8.98 0.55 16.78
CA GLN A 428 10.08 1.44 16.44
C GLN A 428 11.14 1.53 17.52
N GLU A 429 10.76 1.65 18.79
CA GLU A 429 11.70 1.78 19.91
C GLU A 429 12.39 0.44 20.22
N PHE A 430 11.69 -0.71 20.10
CA PHE A 430 12.36 -2.03 20.18
C PHE A 430 13.40 -2.20 19.06
N SER A 431 13.07 -1.80 17.83
CA SER A 431 13.97 -1.83 16.68
C SER A 431 15.18 -0.91 16.89
N ALA A 432 14.95 0.37 17.21
CA ALA A 432 16.01 1.35 17.48
C ALA A 432 16.89 0.95 18.68
N GLY A 433 16.28 0.41 19.73
CA GLY A 433 16.96 -0.13 20.90
C GLY A 433 17.77 -1.39 20.62
N ARG A 434 17.54 -2.06 19.48
CA ARG A 434 18.09 -3.39 19.14
C ARG A 434 17.71 -4.44 20.20
N VAL A 435 16.48 -4.37 20.70
CA VAL A 435 15.92 -5.34 21.65
C VAL A 435 15.01 -6.27 20.88
N LYS A 436 15.32 -7.58 20.89
CA LYS A 436 14.48 -8.58 20.23
C LYS A 436 13.37 -9.03 21.18
N ARG A 437 12.12 -8.98 20.70
CA ARG A 437 10.98 -9.59 21.37
C ARG A 437 11.01 -11.12 21.17
N PRO A 438 10.52 -11.93 22.13
CA PRO A 438 10.32 -13.36 21.94
C PRO A 438 9.51 -13.65 20.67
N GLN A 439 10.03 -14.51 19.80
CA GLN A 439 9.26 -15.04 18.69
C GLN A 439 8.49 -16.27 19.16
N ILE A 440 7.16 -16.17 19.16
CA ILE A 440 6.27 -17.22 19.65
C ILE A 440 5.67 -18.07 18.52
N GLY A 441 6.16 -17.91 17.28
CA GLY A 441 5.76 -18.69 16.12
C GLY A 441 4.24 -18.72 15.90
N ILE A 442 3.69 -19.90 15.67
CA ILE A 442 2.24 -20.14 15.47
C ILE A 442 1.40 -19.60 16.63
N ALA A 443 1.97 -19.49 17.83
CA ALA A 443 1.25 -19.00 18.99
C ALA A 443 0.83 -17.52 18.85
N SER A 444 1.44 -16.73 17.96
CA SER A 444 1.06 -15.32 17.75
C SER A 444 -0.38 -15.15 17.28
N TRP A 445 -0.98 -16.17 16.65
CA TRP A 445 -2.39 -16.16 16.24
C TRP A 445 -3.28 -17.14 17.03
N ILE A 446 -2.71 -18.07 17.81
CA ILE A 446 -3.48 -18.92 18.74
C ILE A 446 -3.80 -18.16 20.04
N VAL A 447 -2.80 -17.50 20.65
CA VAL A 447 -2.95 -16.82 21.95
C VAL A 447 -4.10 -15.81 21.99
N PRO A 448 -4.35 -14.98 20.95
CA PRO A 448 -5.51 -14.08 20.93
C PRO A 448 -6.85 -14.81 21.10
N SER A 449 -6.95 -16.06 20.63
CA SER A 449 -8.15 -16.88 20.81
C SER A 449 -8.25 -17.45 22.23
N ILE A 450 -7.12 -17.79 22.86
CA ILE A 450 -7.10 -18.18 24.29
C ILE A 450 -7.50 -16.98 25.17
N VAL A 451 -7.04 -15.78 24.85
CA VAL A 451 -7.43 -14.56 25.57
C VAL A 451 -8.94 -14.29 25.44
N ALA A 452 -9.50 -14.44 24.23
CA ALA A 452 -10.90 -14.12 23.96
C ALA A 452 -11.88 -15.18 24.48
N PHE A 453 -11.54 -16.47 24.37
CA PHE A 453 -12.48 -17.58 24.60
C PHE A 453 -12.06 -18.53 25.73
N GLY A 454 -10.85 -18.39 26.27
CA GLY A 454 -10.34 -19.26 27.31
C GLY A 454 -10.92 -18.95 28.69
N THR A 455 -10.97 -19.96 29.55
CA THR A 455 -11.20 -19.76 30.99
C THR A 455 -9.97 -19.11 31.63
N GLU A 456 -10.10 -18.56 32.84
CA GLU A 456 -8.96 -17.99 33.54
C GLU A 456 -7.87 -19.04 33.82
N GLU A 457 -8.26 -20.28 34.13
CA GLU A 457 -7.33 -21.39 34.32
C GLU A 457 -6.56 -21.70 33.03
N GLN A 458 -7.22 -21.72 31.88
CA GLN A 458 -6.58 -21.90 30.58
C GLN A 458 -5.61 -20.76 30.28
N LYS A 459 -6.02 -19.51 30.49
CA LYS A 459 -5.16 -18.34 30.26
C LYS A 459 -3.90 -18.40 31.11
N GLN A 460 -4.03 -18.68 32.41
CA GLN A 460 -2.90 -18.80 33.34
C GLN A 460 -1.97 -19.97 33.00
N ARG A 461 -2.54 -21.10 32.54
CA ARG A 461 -1.78 -22.29 32.16
C ARG A 461 -0.97 -22.08 30.87
N PHE A 462 -1.57 -21.45 29.86
CA PHE A 462 -1.03 -21.46 28.50
C PHE A 462 -0.28 -20.18 28.11
N ILE A 463 -0.71 -19.01 28.58
CA ILE A 463 -0.17 -17.74 28.07
C ILE A 463 1.23 -17.41 28.61
N PRO A 464 1.49 -17.41 29.94
CA PRO A 464 2.82 -17.06 30.47
C PRO A 464 3.98 -17.91 29.91
N PRO A 465 3.93 -19.25 29.90
CA PRO A 465 5.05 -20.05 29.36
C PRO A 465 5.21 -19.85 27.85
N THR A 466 4.12 -19.64 27.12
CA THR A 466 4.18 -19.32 25.68
C THR A 466 4.93 -18.02 25.42
N PHE A 467 4.62 -16.94 26.16
CA PHE A 467 5.31 -15.66 26.02
C PHE A 467 6.78 -15.67 26.44
N ARG A 468 7.17 -16.56 27.35
CA ARG A 468 8.57 -16.80 27.70
C ARG A 468 9.30 -17.69 26.68
N GLY A 469 8.58 -18.29 25.73
CA GLY A 469 9.13 -19.23 24.75
C GLY A 469 9.42 -20.63 25.32
N GLU A 470 8.82 -20.96 26.46
CA GLU A 470 8.92 -22.26 27.14
C GLU A 470 7.91 -23.29 26.62
N MET A 471 6.93 -22.82 25.83
CA MET A 471 5.85 -23.64 25.28
C MET A 471 5.67 -23.32 23.80
N THR A 472 5.79 -24.34 22.97
CA THR A 472 5.66 -24.24 21.51
C THR A 472 4.32 -24.78 21.03
N TRP A 473 3.82 -24.21 19.93
CA TRP A 473 2.49 -24.49 19.41
C TRP A 473 2.51 -24.87 17.93
N CYS A 474 1.59 -25.76 17.55
CA CYS A 474 1.22 -26.01 16.17
C CYS A 474 -0.29 -25.80 15.93
N GLN A 475 -0.67 -25.65 14.66
CA GLN A 475 -2.06 -25.49 14.23
C GLN A 475 -2.55 -26.73 13.49
N LEU A 476 -3.50 -27.43 14.09
CA LEU A 476 -4.06 -28.72 13.66
C LEU A 476 -5.42 -28.52 12.98
N PHE A 477 -5.45 -27.68 11.94
CA PHE A 477 -6.69 -27.31 11.24
C PHE A 477 -6.90 -28.17 9.99
N SER A 478 -6.00 -28.03 9.02
CA SER A 478 -6.11 -28.64 7.69
C SER A 478 -6.06 -30.17 7.73
N GLU A 479 -6.82 -30.78 6.83
CA GLU A 479 -6.92 -32.22 6.61
C GLU A 479 -6.72 -32.54 5.13
N PRO A 480 -6.39 -33.80 4.76
CA PRO A 480 -6.25 -34.19 3.36
C PRO A 480 -7.48 -33.85 2.49
N GLY A 481 -8.69 -33.93 3.08
CA GLY A 481 -9.96 -33.58 2.41
C GLY A 481 -10.49 -32.17 2.71
N ALA A 482 -9.84 -31.39 3.59
CA ALA A 482 -10.34 -30.09 4.03
C ALA A 482 -9.19 -29.08 4.25
N GLY A 483 -8.97 -28.22 3.26
CA GLY A 483 -8.03 -27.09 3.31
C GLY A 483 -8.76 -25.76 3.16
N SER A 484 -9.02 -25.35 1.91
CA SER A 484 -9.79 -24.13 1.62
C SER A 484 -11.25 -24.21 2.11
N ASP A 485 -11.91 -25.38 1.98
CA ASP A 485 -13.18 -25.68 2.68
C ASP A 485 -12.88 -26.27 4.07
N LEU A 486 -12.27 -25.48 4.95
CA LEU A 486 -11.88 -25.92 6.29
C LEU A 486 -13.09 -26.43 7.10
N ALA A 487 -14.28 -25.87 6.86
CA ALA A 487 -15.52 -26.31 7.50
C ALA A 487 -15.92 -27.75 7.14
N GLY A 488 -15.37 -28.30 6.06
CA GLY A 488 -15.54 -29.69 5.63
C GLY A 488 -14.73 -30.72 6.41
N LEU A 489 -14.01 -30.32 7.47
CA LEU A 489 -13.16 -31.21 8.28
C LEU A 489 -13.92 -32.44 8.84
N ALA A 490 -13.20 -33.56 8.95
CA ALA A 490 -13.70 -34.88 9.28
C ALA A 490 -13.06 -35.50 10.54
N THR A 491 -11.96 -34.95 11.09
CA THR A 491 -11.44 -35.37 12.41
C THR A 491 -12.59 -35.37 13.42
N LYS A 492 -12.82 -36.50 14.09
CA LYS A 492 -13.97 -36.71 14.96
C LYS A 492 -13.56 -36.61 16.42
N ALA A 493 -14.39 -35.94 17.22
CA ALA A 493 -14.30 -35.95 18.68
C ALA A 493 -15.60 -36.53 19.26
N THR A 494 -15.49 -37.64 20.00
CA THR A 494 -16.63 -38.32 20.63
C THR A 494 -16.60 -38.09 22.13
N ARG A 495 -17.74 -37.70 22.72
CA ARG A 495 -17.84 -37.47 24.16
C ARG A 495 -17.58 -38.76 24.94
N THR A 496 -16.82 -38.66 26.03
CA THR A 496 -16.60 -39.73 27.01
C THR A 496 -16.66 -39.16 28.43
N GLU A 497 -16.43 -39.98 29.44
CA GLU A 497 -16.32 -39.53 30.84
C GLU A 497 -15.13 -38.58 31.00
N GLY A 498 -15.38 -37.38 31.54
CA GLY A 498 -14.35 -36.36 31.81
C GLY A 498 -13.75 -35.65 30.60
N GLY A 499 -14.20 -35.95 29.37
CA GLY A 499 -13.66 -35.33 28.17
C GLY A 499 -14.10 -35.97 26.85
N TRP A 500 -13.15 -36.12 25.94
CA TRP A 500 -13.38 -36.49 24.54
C TRP A 500 -12.34 -37.50 24.05
N ARG A 501 -12.77 -38.42 23.19
CA ARG A 501 -11.88 -39.28 22.40
C ARG A 501 -11.81 -38.75 20.97
N ILE A 502 -10.61 -38.43 20.50
CA ILE A 502 -10.40 -37.79 19.21
C ILE A 502 -9.69 -38.76 18.27
N THR A 503 -10.19 -38.87 17.05
CA THR A 503 -9.58 -39.68 15.99
C THR A 503 -9.61 -38.93 14.66
N GLY A 504 -8.48 -38.88 13.97
CA GLY A 504 -8.40 -38.32 12.63
C GLY A 504 -6.97 -38.07 12.17
N GLN A 505 -6.86 -37.35 11.05
CA GLN A 505 -5.59 -37.02 10.42
C GLN A 505 -5.54 -35.55 10.06
N LYS A 506 -4.50 -34.85 10.52
CA LYS A 506 -4.17 -33.48 10.13
C LYS A 506 -2.96 -33.48 9.21
N ILE A 507 -2.86 -32.48 8.35
CA ILE A 507 -1.76 -32.35 7.38
C ILE A 507 -1.38 -30.89 7.18
N TRP A 508 -0.16 -30.65 6.71
CA TRP A 508 0.47 -29.33 6.56
C TRP A 508 0.73 -28.62 7.88
N THR A 509 0.84 -29.37 8.98
CA THR A 509 1.03 -28.79 10.31
C THR A 509 2.48 -28.36 10.50
N THR A 510 2.72 -27.05 10.48
CA THR A 510 4.04 -26.46 10.70
C THR A 510 4.57 -26.80 12.09
N ALA A 511 5.81 -27.26 12.16
CA ALA A 511 6.59 -27.48 13.38
C ALA A 511 5.95 -28.43 14.42
N ALA A 512 5.02 -29.30 14.02
CA ALA A 512 4.33 -30.24 14.93
C ALA A 512 5.31 -31.12 15.71
N GLN A 513 6.41 -31.54 15.10
CA GLN A 513 7.42 -32.40 15.71
C GLN A 513 8.21 -31.69 16.83
N PHE A 514 8.12 -30.37 16.91
CA PHE A 514 8.76 -29.53 17.93
C PHE A 514 7.74 -28.89 18.88
N SER A 515 6.45 -29.17 18.71
CA SER A 515 5.37 -28.50 19.42
C SER A 515 4.98 -29.25 20.69
N ASP A 516 4.79 -28.52 21.79
CA ASP A 516 4.23 -29.07 23.02
C ASP A 516 2.71 -29.17 22.94
N TRP A 517 2.06 -28.18 22.30
CA TRP A 517 0.61 -28.09 22.21
C TRP A 517 0.12 -27.87 20.76
N GLY A 518 -1.10 -28.32 20.49
CA GLY A 518 -1.77 -28.19 19.21
C GLY A 518 -3.14 -27.53 19.34
N ALA A 519 -3.38 -26.48 18.56
CA ALA A 519 -4.72 -25.91 18.38
C ALA A 519 -5.50 -26.76 17.36
N LEU A 520 -6.43 -27.59 17.84
CA LEU A 520 -7.10 -28.62 17.07
C LEU A 520 -8.58 -28.29 16.81
N LEU A 521 -9.01 -28.43 15.55
CA LEU A 521 -10.43 -28.45 15.22
C LEU A 521 -10.90 -29.88 14.96
N ALA A 522 -11.99 -30.26 15.61
CA ALA A 522 -12.63 -31.56 15.41
C ALA A 522 -14.16 -31.45 15.37
N ARG A 523 -14.77 -32.34 14.60
CA ARG A 523 -16.21 -32.55 14.46
C ARG A 523 -16.75 -33.22 15.72
N THR A 524 -17.57 -32.50 16.47
CA THR A 524 -18.30 -33.00 17.65
C THR A 524 -19.76 -33.32 17.33
N ASP A 525 -20.34 -32.68 16.31
CA ASP A 525 -21.69 -32.99 15.82
C ASP A 525 -21.69 -33.13 14.28
N PRO A 526 -21.77 -34.36 13.73
CA PRO A 526 -21.82 -34.61 12.30
C PRO A 526 -23.19 -34.31 11.66
N SER A 527 -24.24 -34.14 12.47
CA SER A 527 -25.60 -33.86 11.99
C SER A 527 -25.90 -32.36 11.89
N ALA A 528 -25.16 -31.53 12.63
CA ALA A 528 -25.25 -30.08 12.55
C ALA A 528 -24.74 -29.53 11.21
N PRO A 529 -25.19 -28.33 10.78
CA PRO A 529 -24.58 -27.60 9.68
C PRO A 529 -23.06 -27.49 9.85
N LYS A 530 -22.30 -27.52 8.75
CA LYS A 530 -20.82 -27.62 8.76
C LYS A 530 -20.12 -26.72 9.79
N HIS A 531 -20.56 -25.47 9.94
CA HIS A 531 -19.94 -24.51 10.87
C HIS A 531 -20.37 -24.68 12.34
N ASN A 532 -21.49 -25.35 12.61
CA ASN A 532 -22.11 -25.45 13.93
C ASN A 532 -21.88 -26.82 14.60
N GLY A 533 -21.01 -27.66 14.05
CA GLY A 533 -20.68 -28.97 14.60
C GLY A 533 -19.20 -29.16 14.92
N ILE A 534 -18.44 -28.06 15.02
CA ILE A 534 -16.99 -28.07 15.21
C ILE A 534 -16.68 -27.55 16.62
N THR A 535 -15.74 -28.19 17.31
CA THR A 535 -15.19 -27.73 18.60
C THR A 535 -13.69 -27.48 18.47
N TYR A 536 -13.18 -26.49 19.22
CA TYR A 536 -11.76 -26.15 19.31
C TYR A 536 -11.16 -26.80 20.56
N PHE A 537 -10.07 -27.56 20.38
CA PHE A 537 -9.38 -28.27 21.44
C PHE A 537 -7.92 -27.82 21.55
N LEU A 538 -7.40 -27.80 22.77
CA LEU A 538 -5.98 -27.64 23.08
C LEU A 538 -5.41 -29.05 23.32
N LEU A 539 -4.72 -29.60 22.33
CA LEU A 539 -4.19 -30.96 22.35
C LEU A 539 -2.76 -30.96 22.88
N ASP A 540 -2.45 -31.81 23.88
CA ASP A 540 -1.07 -32.11 24.25
C ASP A 540 -0.45 -33.03 23.18
N MET A 541 0.56 -32.54 22.48
CA MET A 541 1.22 -33.24 21.37
C MET A 541 2.03 -34.46 21.81
N LYS A 542 2.25 -34.64 23.11
CA LYS A 542 2.93 -35.79 23.71
C LYS A 542 1.95 -36.87 24.19
N SER A 543 0.65 -36.66 24.01
CA SER A 543 -0.37 -37.64 24.36
C SER A 543 -0.15 -38.95 23.63
N GLU A 544 -0.37 -40.08 24.34
CA GLU A 544 -0.39 -41.39 23.72
C GLU A 544 -1.47 -41.43 22.61
N GLY A 545 -1.10 -41.92 21.42
CA GLY A 545 -1.95 -41.92 20.22
C GLY A 545 -1.72 -40.74 19.26
N VAL A 546 -0.91 -39.74 19.63
CA VAL A 546 -0.44 -38.70 18.70
C VAL A 546 0.83 -39.19 17.99
N GLN A 547 0.79 -39.32 16.66
CA GLN A 547 1.95 -39.61 15.83
C GLN A 547 2.22 -38.49 14.85
N VAL A 548 3.44 -37.96 14.86
CA VAL A 548 3.88 -36.87 13.99
C VAL A 548 4.83 -37.41 12.93
N ASN A 549 4.45 -37.27 11.66
CA ASN A 549 5.23 -37.71 10.51
C ASN A 549 5.68 -36.47 9.72
N PRO A 550 6.98 -36.10 9.77
CA PRO A 550 7.50 -34.98 8.99
C PRO A 550 7.34 -35.20 7.48
N LEU A 551 7.01 -34.13 6.77
CA LEU A 551 6.87 -34.08 5.32
C LEU A 551 8.03 -33.27 4.75
N ARG A 552 8.83 -33.89 3.87
CA ARG A 552 9.94 -33.19 3.23
C ARG A 552 9.43 -32.25 2.15
N GLU A 553 9.62 -30.94 2.32
CA GLU A 553 9.15 -29.92 1.37
C GLU A 553 10.15 -29.59 0.25
N LEU A 554 9.76 -28.67 -0.62
CA LEU A 554 10.49 -28.25 -1.81
C LEU A 554 11.93 -27.77 -1.53
N THR A 555 12.18 -27.16 -0.38
CA THR A 555 13.52 -26.70 0.06
C THR A 555 14.45 -27.86 0.45
N GLY A 556 13.89 -29.07 0.60
CA GLY A 556 14.56 -30.24 1.15
C GLY A 556 14.50 -30.35 2.67
N GLY A 557 13.97 -29.34 3.37
CA GLY A 557 13.66 -29.37 4.81
C GLY A 557 12.42 -30.21 5.13
N ALA A 558 12.02 -30.26 6.41
CA ALA A 558 10.82 -30.96 6.87
C ALA A 558 10.06 -30.14 7.92
N MET A 559 9.66 -28.93 7.55
CA MET A 559 8.95 -28.00 8.45
C MET A 559 7.47 -28.35 8.62
N PHE A 560 6.86 -29.06 7.68
CA PHE A 560 5.46 -29.47 7.74
C PHE A 560 5.33 -30.93 8.15
N ASN A 561 4.19 -31.30 8.73
CA ASN A 561 3.95 -32.65 9.22
C ASN A 561 2.54 -33.12 8.88
N THR A 562 2.41 -34.43 8.75
CA THR A 562 1.13 -35.12 8.96
C THR A 562 1.06 -35.51 10.44
N VAL A 563 -0.08 -35.26 11.07
CA VAL A 563 -0.33 -35.65 12.46
C VAL A 563 -1.50 -36.62 12.48
N PHE A 564 -1.23 -37.86 12.89
CA PHE A 564 -2.24 -38.88 13.14
C PHE A 564 -2.64 -38.81 14.61
N ILE A 565 -3.95 -38.81 14.85
CA ILE A 565 -4.55 -38.77 16.18
C ILE A 565 -5.39 -40.04 16.25
N ASP A 566 -4.97 -41.01 17.05
CA ASP A 566 -5.66 -42.29 17.21
C ASP A 566 -6.18 -42.44 18.64
N ASP A 567 -7.51 -42.47 18.77
CA ASP A 567 -8.26 -42.54 20.04
C ASP A 567 -7.72 -41.70 21.23
N VAL A 568 -7.20 -40.50 20.95
CA VAL A 568 -6.54 -39.67 21.97
C VAL A 568 -7.57 -39.07 22.93
N PHE A 569 -7.33 -39.22 24.24
CA PHE A 569 -8.16 -38.58 25.26
C PHE A 569 -7.79 -37.10 25.43
N VAL A 570 -8.79 -36.23 25.36
CA VAL A 570 -8.66 -34.79 25.65
C VAL A 570 -9.67 -34.40 26.73
N PRO A 571 -9.22 -33.88 27.89
CA PRO A 571 -10.12 -33.52 29.00
C PRO A 571 -11.00 -32.32 28.66
N ASP A 572 -12.11 -32.16 29.38
CA ASP A 572 -13.05 -31.04 29.17
C ASP A 572 -12.41 -29.66 29.36
N ASP A 573 -11.43 -29.53 30.25
CA ASP A 573 -10.69 -28.28 30.50
C ASP A 573 -9.72 -27.90 29.37
N CYS A 574 -9.55 -28.77 28.37
CA CYS A 574 -8.84 -28.50 27.12
C CYS A 574 -9.76 -28.13 25.95
N VAL A 575 -11.08 -27.95 26.19
CA VAL A 575 -11.99 -27.35 25.20
C VAL A 575 -11.88 -25.83 25.28
N LEU A 576 -11.54 -25.17 24.16
CA LEU A 576 -11.45 -23.71 24.09
C LEU A 576 -12.78 -23.13 23.58
N GLY A 577 -13.43 -22.30 24.40
CA GLY A 577 -14.78 -21.79 24.12
C GLY A 577 -15.85 -22.86 24.36
N GLU A 578 -17.00 -22.72 23.67
CA GLU A 578 -18.13 -23.65 23.82
C GLU A 578 -18.07 -24.82 22.82
N VAL A 579 -18.58 -25.99 23.25
CA VAL A 579 -18.77 -27.16 22.37
C VAL A 579 -19.67 -26.77 21.19
N ASN A 580 -19.33 -27.25 19.99
CA ASN A 580 -20.00 -26.93 18.71
C ASN A 580 -19.88 -25.46 18.27
N ARG A 581 -19.15 -24.61 19.00
CA ARG A 581 -18.87 -23.21 18.66
C ARG A 581 -17.42 -22.95 18.24
N GLY A 582 -16.64 -24.01 17.98
CA GLY A 582 -15.24 -23.92 17.60
C GLY A 582 -14.97 -23.17 16.29
N TRP A 583 -15.96 -23.05 15.39
CA TRP A 583 -15.82 -22.23 14.19
C TRP A 583 -15.73 -20.73 14.49
N GLU A 584 -16.38 -20.27 15.56
CA GLU A 584 -16.27 -18.87 15.99
C GLU A 584 -14.85 -18.57 16.50
N VAL A 585 -14.32 -19.47 17.32
CA VAL A 585 -12.95 -19.40 17.84
C VAL A 585 -11.93 -19.47 16.70
N SER A 586 -12.12 -20.38 15.74
CA SER A 586 -11.19 -20.51 14.60
C SER A 586 -11.18 -19.28 13.70
N ARG A 587 -12.32 -18.60 13.51
CA ARG A 587 -12.36 -17.33 12.76
C ARG A 587 -11.51 -16.24 13.41
N ASN A 588 -11.46 -16.20 14.75
CA ASN A 588 -10.56 -15.31 15.47
C ASN A 588 -9.10 -15.67 15.22
N THR A 589 -8.74 -16.97 15.33
CA THR A 589 -7.39 -17.47 15.00
C THR A 589 -6.96 -17.12 13.57
N LEU A 590 -7.79 -17.42 12.57
CA LEU A 590 -7.49 -17.16 11.14
C LEU A 590 -7.40 -15.66 10.81
N THR A 591 -8.08 -14.81 11.58
CA THR A 591 -8.00 -13.35 11.44
C THR A 591 -6.68 -12.83 11.96
N ALA A 592 -6.28 -13.24 13.17
CA ALA A 592 -4.97 -12.93 13.72
C ALA A 592 -3.82 -13.49 12.83
N GLU A 593 -3.99 -14.69 12.27
CA GLU A 593 -3.03 -15.31 11.35
C GLU A 593 -2.81 -14.42 10.11
N ARG A 594 -3.88 -13.95 9.46
CA ARG A 594 -3.76 -13.08 8.27
C ARG A 594 -3.01 -11.78 8.55
N VAL A 595 -3.32 -11.12 9.66
CA VAL A 595 -2.62 -9.89 10.07
C VAL A 595 -1.14 -10.21 10.33
N SER A 596 -0.87 -11.24 11.13
CA SER A 596 0.50 -11.63 11.47
C SER A 596 1.34 -11.97 10.23
N ILE A 597 0.79 -12.71 9.27
CA ILE A 597 1.50 -13.08 8.04
C ILE A 597 1.69 -11.88 7.12
N GLY A 598 0.69 -11.00 7.00
CA GLY A 598 0.77 -9.80 6.14
C GLY A 598 1.74 -8.73 6.67
N SER A 599 2.02 -8.72 7.97
CA SER A 599 2.92 -7.76 8.60
C SER A 599 4.30 -8.31 8.97
N SER A 600 4.53 -9.63 8.90
CA SER A 600 5.81 -10.24 9.30
C SER A 600 6.79 -10.40 8.13
N GLU A 601 8.05 -10.01 8.35
CA GLU A 601 9.17 -10.44 7.50
C GLU A 601 9.71 -11.77 8.02
N ALA A 602 9.33 -12.87 7.37
CA ALA A 602 9.78 -14.21 7.77
C ALA A 602 11.28 -14.38 7.48
N PRO A 603 12.09 -14.91 8.43
CA PRO A 603 13.55 -14.98 8.28
C PRO A 603 14.03 -15.95 7.19
N PHE A 604 13.14 -16.80 6.68
CA PHE A 604 13.41 -17.73 5.58
C PHE A 604 12.99 -17.18 4.21
N LEU A 605 12.61 -15.89 4.13
CA LEU A 605 12.28 -15.18 2.90
C LEU A 605 13.21 -13.98 2.73
N ALA A 606 13.45 -13.60 1.48
CA ALA A 606 14.08 -12.33 1.18
C ALA A 606 13.19 -11.18 1.66
N ASN A 607 13.78 -10.22 2.38
CA ASN A 607 13.14 -8.96 2.73
C ASN A 607 13.65 -7.80 1.86
N LEU A 608 12.98 -6.64 1.95
CA LEU A 608 13.31 -5.47 1.15
C LEU A 608 14.73 -4.95 1.39
N ASP A 609 15.20 -4.93 2.64
CA ASP A 609 16.54 -4.42 2.97
C ASP A 609 17.64 -5.34 2.41
N GLU A 610 17.45 -6.66 2.50
CA GLU A 610 18.33 -7.64 1.85
C GLU A 610 18.34 -7.50 0.32
N PHE A 611 17.17 -7.24 -0.29
CA PHE A 611 17.06 -7.05 -1.74
C PHE A 611 17.73 -5.75 -2.22
N VAL A 612 17.56 -4.64 -1.49
CA VAL A 612 18.27 -3.39 -1.77
C VAL A 612 19.78 -3.57 -1.60
N GLY A 613 20.22 -4.31 -0.57
CA GLY A 613 21.63 -4.68 -0.40
C GLY A 613 22.16 -5.49 -1.58
N PHE A 614 21.41 -6.49 -2.04
CA PHE A 614 21.76 -7.28 -3.23
C PHE A 614 21.91 -6.43 -4.49
N LEU A 615 21.00 -5.48 -4.71
CA LEU A 615 21.08 -4.55 -5.84
C LEU A 615 22.26 -3.57 -5.72
N ARG A 616 22.56 -3.09 -4.50
CA ARG A 616 23.69 -2.19 -4.22
C ARG A 616 25.03 -2.87 -4.48
N ASP A 617 25.18 -4.11 -4.05
CA ASP A 617 26.47 -4.82 -4.09
C ASP A 617 26.71 -5.52 -5.44
N GLY A 618 25.66 -5.78 -6.22
CA GLY A 618 25.75 -6.44 -7.52
C GLY A 618 26.00 -5.48 -8.69
N GLN A 619 26.28 -6.05 -9.87
CA GLN A 619 26.44 -5.33 -11.13
C GLN A 619 25.32 -5.76 -12.08
N PHE A 620 24.42 -4.85 -12.40
CA PHE A 620 23.21 -5.12 -13.17
C PHE A 620 23.14 -4.22 -14.39
N ASP A 621 22.66 -4.75 -15.51
CA ASP A 621 22.35 -3.92 -16.67
C ASP A 621 21.13 -3.02 -16.40
N GLN A 622 20.87 -2.10 -17.33
CA GLN A 622 19.78 -1.15 -17.19
C GLN A 622 18.40 -1.83 -17.05
N VAL A 623 18.19 -2.99 -17.69
CA VAL A 623 16.90 -3.70 -17.65
C VAL A 623 16.68 -4.30 -16.26
N ALA A 624 17.70 -4.95 -15.71
CA ALA A 624 17.69 -5.52 -14.38
C ALA A 624 17.57 -4.43 -13.30
N GLN A 625 18.30 -3.30 -13.43
CA GLN A 625 18.16 -2.16 -12.51
C GLN A 625 16.72 -1.62 -12.50
N ASN A 626 16.11 -1.43 -13.68
CA ASN A 626 14.72 -0.99 -13.77
C ASN A 626 13.73 -1.95 -13.10
N ARG A 627 13.89 -3.26 -13.32
CA ARG A 627 13.03 -4.26 -12.66
C ARG A 627 13.27 -4.29 -11.15
N GLY A 628 14.52 -4.13 -10.71
CA GLY A 628 14.89 -3.98 -9.31
C GLY A 628 14.22 -2.77 -8.66
N GLY A 629 14.25 -1.61 -9.32
CA GLY A 629 13.57 -0.39 -8.89
C GLY A 629 12.06 -0.56 -8.76
N GLN A 630 11.42 -1.26 -9.71
CA GLN A 630 10.00 -1.59 -9.60
C GLN A 630 9.72 -2.46 -8.35
N LEU A 631 10.52 -3.51 -8.12
CA LEU A 631 10.36 -4.39 -6.96
C LEU A 631 10.59 -3.65 -5.63
N ILE A 632 11.58 -2.74 -5.57
CA ILE A 632 11.79 -1.86 -4.41
C ILE A 632 10.56 -0.98 -4.16
N ALA A 633 10.00 -0.36 -5.21
CA ALA A 633 8.80 0.46 -5.09
C ALA A 633 7.61 -0.34 -4.56
N GLU A 634 7.38 -1.55 -5.10
CA GLU A 634 6.33 -2.46 -4.63
C GLU A 634 6.52 -2.86 -3.16
N GLY A 635 7.75 -3.13 -2.75
CA GLY A 635 8.12 -3.48 -1.38
C GLY A 635 7.92 -2.35 -0.38
N HIS A 636 8.41 -1.17 -0.71
CA HIS A 636 8.23 0.02 0.12
C HIS A 636 6.74 0.34 0.27
N ALA A 637 5.99 0.34 -0.83
CA ALA A 637 4.55 0.59 -0.81
C ALA A 637 3.77 -0.45 0.01
N ALA A 638 4.21 -1.71 0.09
CA ALA A 638 3.62 -2.71 0.98
C ALA A 638 3.80 -2.35 2.46
N LYS A 639 4.98 -1.85 2.85
CA LYS A 639 5.24 -1.35 4.22
C LYS A 639 4.38 -0.12 4.53
N VAL A 640 4.27 0.82 3.58
CA VAL A 640 3.42 2.02 3.70
C VAL A 640 1.94 1.62 3.81
N LEU A 641 1.47 0.65 3.03
CA LEU A 641 0.09 0.16 3.09
C LEU A 641 -0.26 -0.40 4.48
N ASN A 642 0.65 -1.15 5.11
CA ASN A 642 0.46 -1.65 6.47
C ASN A 642 0.36 -0.53 7.51
N MET A 643 1.23 0.49 7.41
CA MET A 643 1.17 1.67 8.25
C MET A 643 -0.17 2.41 8.07
N ARG A 644 -0.55 2.67 6.81
CA ARG A 644 -1.81 3.33 6.46
C ARG A 644 -3.04 2.55 6.96
N SER A 645 -3.06 1.23 6.81
CA SER A 645 -4.13 0.38 7.34
C SER A 645 -4.27 0.50 8.86
N THR A 646 -3.15 0.63 9.58
CA THR A 646 -3.16 0.82 11.03
C THR A 646 -3.80 2.17 11.40
N LEU A 647 -3.46 3.23 10.66
CA LEU A 647 -4.05 4.57 10.84
C LEU A 647 -5.55 4.62 10.50
N LEU A 648 -5.99 3.92 9.45
CA LEU A 648 -7.41 3.82 9.11
C LEU A 648 -8.22 3.08 10.19
N THR A 649 -7.64 2.05 10.78
CA THR A 649 -8.28 1.31 11.88
C THR A 649 -8.44 2.20 13.12
N LEU A 650 -7.46 3.06 13.41
CA LEU A 650 -7.54 4.08 14.47
C LEU A 650 -8.67 5.08 14.22
N ALA A 651 -8.89 5.46 12.97
CA ALA A 651 -9.97 6.36 12.56
C ALA A 651 -11.36 5.69 12.55
N GLY A 652 -11.49 4.44 13.03
CA GLY A 652 -12.75 3.70 13.11
C GLY A 652 -13.08 2.82 11.90
N GLY A 653 -12.14 2.63 10.97
CA GLY A 653 -12.31 1.76 9.80
C GLY A 653 -12.12 0.26 10.08
N ASP A 654 -12.61 -0.60 9.18
CA ASP A 654 -12.41 -2.05 9.25
C ASP A 654 -11.01 -2.44 8.73
N ALA A 655 -10.21 -3.09 9.58
CA ALA A 655 -8.86 -3.56 9.26
C ALA A 655 -8.85 -4.77 8.31
N MET A 656 -9.95 -5.52 8.23
CA MET A 656 -9.99 -6.84 7.60
C MET A 656 -9.69 -6.84 6.10
N PRO A 657 -10.31 -5.99 5.26
CA PRO A 657 -10.01 -5.95 3.84
C PRO A 657 -8.56 -5.58 3.52
N SER A 658 -8.01 -4.62 4.27
CA SER A 658 -6.63 -4.15 4.11
C SER A 658 -5.61 -5.25 4.42
N ALA A 659 -5.87 -6.10 5.41
CA ALA A 659 -5.01 -7.23 5.75
C ALA A 659 -4.95 -8.28 4.62
N ALA A 660 -6.07 -8.55 3.93
CA ALA A 660 -6.10 -9.49 2.82
C ALA A 660 -5.30 -8.97 1.61
N ILE A 661 -5.42 -7.67 1.29
CA ILE A 661 -4.61 -7.01 0.25
C ILE A 661 -3.14 -7.03 0.62
N SER A 662 -2.81 -6.63 1.85
CA SER A 662 -1.42 -6.62 2.34
C SER A 662 -0.77 -7.99 2.25
N LYS A 663 -1.48 -9.05 2.68
CA LYS A 663 -0.99 -10.42 2.54
C LYS A 663 -0.75 -10.77 1.07
N LEU A 664 -1.73 -10.53 0.19
CA LEU A 664 -1.62 -10.86 -1.23
C LEU A 664 -0.40 -10.20 -1.88
N LEU A 665 -0.21 -8.90 -1.63
CA LEU A 665 0.86 -8.11 -2.23
C LEU A 665 2.23 -8.45 -1.63
N SER A 666 2.35 -8.49 -0.30
CA SER A 666 3.62 -8.78 0.38
C SER A 666 4.21 -10.13 -0.04
N MET A 667 3.37 -11.15 -0.20
CA MET A 667 3.85 -12.48 -0.64
C MET A 667 4.33 -12.50 -2.09
N ARG A 668 3.64 -11.78 -2.99
CA ARG A 668 4.07 -11.64 -4.40
C ARG A 668 5.38 -10.88 -4.50
N THR A 669 5.53 -9.81 -3.73
CA THR A 669 6.73 -8.99 -3.74
C THR A 669 7.95 -9.76 -3.20
N ALA A 670 7.78 -10.52 -2.10
CA ALA A 670 8.86 -11.38 -1.58
C ALA A 670 9.28 -12.48 -2.56
N GLN A 671 8.32 -13.12 -3.25
CA GLN A 671 8.62 -14.04 -4.35
C GLN A 671 9.37 -13.34 -5.49
N GLY A 672 8.94 -12.13 -5.87
CA GLY A 672 9.56 -11.33 -6.91
C GLY A 672 11.02 -10.98 -6.66
N TYR A 673 11.41 -10.70 -5.41
CA TYR A 673 12.81 -10.50 -5.04
C TYR A 673 13.67 -11.74 -5.33
N ALA A 674 13.18 -12.91 -4.89
CA ALA A 674 13.91 -14.15 -5.06
C ALA A 674 13.97 -14.61 -6.52
N GLU A 675 12.86 -14.47 -7.26
CA GLU A 675 12.82 -14.73 -8.70
C GLU A 675 13.80 -13.83 -9.46
N PHE A 676 13.82 -12.53 -9.13
CA PHE A 676 14.78 -11.60 -9.73
C PHE A 676 16.21 -12.05 -9.46
N ALA A 677 16.60 -12.19 -8.18
CA ALA A 677 17.98 -12.51 -7.83
C ALA A 677 18.45 -13.81 -8.50
N VAL A 678 17.65 -14.89 -8.41
CA VAL A 678 17.96 -16.17 -9.06
C VAL A 678 18.11 -16.02 -10.57
N SER A 679 17.25 -15.23 -11.23
CA SER A 679 17.35 -15.01 -12.68
C SER A 679 18.61 -14.27 -13.11
N THR A 680 19.24 -13.49 -12.21
CA THR A 680 20.44 -12.72 -12.52
C THR A 680 21.75 -13.50 -12.41
N PHE A 681 21.77 -14.66 -11.73
CA PHE A 681 22.99 -15.47 -11.58
C PHE A 681 23.39 -16.27 -12.82
N GLY A 682 22.54 -16.34 -13.85
CA GLY A 682 22.83 -17.17 -15.03
C GLY A 682 23.01 -18.65 -14.65
N THR A 683 24.12 -19.28 -15.06
CA THR A 683 24.42 -20.68 -14.72
C THR A 683 24.70 -20.91 -13.24
N ASP A 684 25.16 -19.88 -12.51
CA ASP A 684 25.50 -19.99 -11.09
C ASP A 684 24.25 -20.19 -10.22
N ALA A 685 23.05 -19.92 -10.77
CA ALA A 685 21.78 -20.30 -10.16
C ALA A 685 21.63 -21.82 -9.93
N ALA A 686 22.47 -22.65 -10.57
CA ALA A 686 22.52 -24.10 -10.33
C ALA A 686 23.26 -24.47 -9.02
N ILE A 687 23.95 -23.52 -8.39
CA ILE A 687 24.63 -23.73 -7.11
C ILE A 687 23.58 -23.78 -5.99
N GLY A 688 23.52 -24.92 -5.30
CA GLY A 688 22.54 -25.17 -4.24
C GLY A 688 23.06 -24.97 -2.81
N ASP A 689 24.31 -24.57 -2.62
CA ASP A 689 24.89 -24.36 -1.29
C ASP A 689 24.31 -23.07 -0.67
N PRO A 690 23.53 -23.15 0.43
CA PRO A 690 22.92 -21.98 1.06
C PRO A 690 23.92 -21.00 1.68
N GLU A 691 25.18 -21.40 1.87
CA GLU A 691 26.24 -20.50 2.34
C GLU A 691 26.80 -19.62 1.19
N GLU A 692 26.57 -20.02 -0.06
CA GLU A 692 26.85 -19.20 -1.24
C GLU A 692 25.65 -18.30 -1.59
N LEU A 693 25.93 -17.11 -2.10
CA LEU A 693 24.89 -16.12 -2.42
C LEU A 693 23.80 -16.68 -3.34
N ALA A 694 24.20 -17.39 -4.41
CA ALA A 694 23.26 -17.98 -5.36
C ALA A 694 22.38 -19.05 -4.70
N GLY A 695 22.96 -19.92 -3.88
CA GLY A 695 22.19 -20.95 -3.17
C GLY A 695 21.30 -20.38 -2.06
N LYS A 696 21.72 -19.32 -1.35
CA LYS A 696 20.87 -18.58 -0.39
C LYS A 696 19.61 -18.04 -1.06
N TRP A 697 19.77 -17.31 -2.17
CA TRP A 697 18.64 -16.77 -2.94
C TRP A 697 17.81 -17.87 -3.61
N GLY A 698 18.44 -18.97 -4.02
CA GLY A 698 17.76 -20.19 -4.47
C GLY A 698 16.85 -20.77 -3.37
N GLN A 699 17.34 -20.87 -2.14
CA GLN A 699 16.53 -21.31 -0.99
C GLN A 699 15.37 -20.36 -0.70
N TYR A 700 15.60 -19.04 -0.75
CA TYR A 700 14.51 -18.06 -0.67
C TYR A 700 13.45 -18.28 -1.74
N LEU A 701 13.85 -18.54 -2.98
CA LEU A 701 12.91 -18.80 -4.07
C LEU A 701 12.07 -20.07 -3.79
N LEU A 702 12.72 -21.17 -3.42
CA LEU A 702 12.02 -22.43 -3.10
C LEU A 702 11.07 -22.25 -1.91
N ALA A 703 11.52 -21.61 -0.83
CA ALA A 703 10.72 -21.36 0.37
C ALA A 703 9.52 -20.44 0.09
N SER A 704 9.73 -19.40 -0.72
CA SER A 704 8.72 -18.39 -1.01
C SER A 704 7.49 -18.96 -1.74
N ARG A 705 7.57 -20.10 -2.42
CA ARG A 705 6.40 -20.72 -3.09
C ARG A 705 5.29 -21.15 -2.15
N ALA A 706 5.60 -21.42 -0.89
CA ALA A 706 4.59 -21.78 0.10
C ALA A 706 3.70 -20.57 0.49
N THR A 707 4.19 -19.34 0.34
CA THR A 707 3.56 -18.13 0.88
C THR A 707 2.23 -17.78 0.20
N THR A 708 2.04 -18.19 -1.04
CA THR A 708 0.79 -18.02 -1.80
C THR A 708 -0.23 -19.12 -1.55
N ILE A 709 0.09 -20.08 -0.66
CA ILE A 709 -0.72 -21.26 -0.32
C ILE A 709 -1.17 -21.20 1.15
N TYR A 710 -0.24 -21.09 2.10
CA TYR A 710 -0.58 -21.11 3.53
C TYR A 710 -1.27 -19.81 3.99
N GLY A 711 -1.99 -19.86 5.13
CA GLY A 711 -2.81 -18.73 5.61
C GLY A 711 -3.93 -18.34 4.64
N GLY A 712 -4.34 -19.25 3.75
CA GLY A 712 -5.32 -19.08 2.68
C GLY A 712 -4.70 -18.71 1.33
N THR A 713 -5.02 -19.46 0.27
CA THR A 713 -4.43 -19.28 -1.06
C THR A 713 -4.68 -17.88 -1.65
N SER A 714 -3.92 -17.50 -2.67
CA SER A 714 -4.12 -16.23 -3.38
C SER A 714 -5.57 -16.07 -3.88
N GLU A 715 -6.17 -17.14 -4.39
CA GLU A 715 -7.57 -17.17 -4.87
C GLU A 715 -8.57 -16.94 -3.73
N VAL A 716 -8.29 -17.50 -2.54
CA VAL A 716 -9.11 -17.24 -1.35
C VAL A 716 -8.96 -15.78 -0.90
N GLN A 717 -7.76 -15.21 -0.94
CA GLN A 717 -7.58 -13.77 -0.65
C GLN A 717 -8.33 -12.90 -1.65
N LEU A 718 -8.25 -13.22 -2.96
CA LEU A 718 -8.96 -12.50 -4.02
C LEU A 718 -10.48 -12.59 -3.83
N ASN A 719 -11.01 -13.75 -3.43
CA ASN A 719 -12.43 -13.90 -3.07
C ASN A 719 -12.80 -13.02 -1.87
N ILE A 720 -12.00 -13.03 -0.80
CA ILE A 720 -12.24 -12.19 0.39
C ILE A 720 -12.23 -10.71 0.01
N ILE A 721 -11.25 -10.26 -0.77
CA ILE A 721 -11.14 -8.87 -1.24
C ILE A 721 -12.38 -8.51 -2.06
N ALA A 722 -12.73 -9.32 -3.06
CA ALA A 722 -13.90 -9.04 -3.89
C ALA A 722 -15.22 -9.00 -3.11
N GLU A 723 -15.43 -9.92 -2.18
CA GLU A 723 -16.71 -10.06 -1.46
C GLU A 723 -16.83 -9.07 -0.30
N ARG A 724 -15.74 -8.81 0.43
CA ARG A 724 -15.77 -7.95 1.62
C ARG A 724 -15.48 -6.50 1.31
N LEU A 725 -14.55 -6.21 0.39
CA LEU A 725 -14.18 -4.84 0.04
C LEU A 725 -15.05 -4.30 -1.08
N LEU A 726 -15.20 -5.08 -2.15
CA LEU A 726 -15.96 -4.64 -3.33
C LEU A 726 -17.44 -5.02 -3.25
N GLY A 727 -17.84 -5.90 -2.32
CA GLY A 727 -19.24 -6.34 -2.19
C GLY A 727 -19.72 -7.16 -3.39
N LEU A 728 -18.81 -7.84 -4.10
CA LEU A 728 -19.19 -8.75 -5.18
C LEU A 728 -19.91 -9.99 -4.61
N PRO A 729 -20.87 -10.56 -5.36
CA PRO A 729 -21.64 -11.71 -4.90
C PRO A 729 -20.74 -12.95 -4.72
N ARG A 730 -21.09 -13.81 -3.76
CA ARG A 730 -20.38 -15.07 -3.49
C ARG A 730 -20.44 -16.03 -4.67
N ASP A 731 -19.42 -16.87 -4.76
CA ASP A 731 -19.44 -17.98 -5.71
C ASP A 731 -20.62 -18.94 -5.37
N PRO A 732 -21.20 -19.62 -6.38
CA PRO A 732 -22.35 -20.51 -6.22
C PRO A 732 -22.10 -21.76 -5.37
#